data_AF-A0A2E1KTC0-F1
#
_entry.id   AF-A0A2E1KTC0-F1
#
_cell.length_a   1.000
_cell.length_b   1.000
_cell.length_c   1.000
_cell.angle_alpha   90.00
_cell.angle_beta   90.00
_cell.angle_gamma   90.00
#
_symmetry.space_group_name_H-M   'P 1'
#
loop_
_entity.id
_entity.type
_entity.pdbx_description
1 polymer ?
#
loop_
_entity_poly.entity_id
_entity_poly.type
_entity_poly.pdbx_seq_one_letter_code
_entity_poly.pdbx_strand_id
1 'polypeptide(L)'
;MSRIQILVVTACTVSALTPIDVSGDKRPSVPPIKISPRLFNHKDEVKLGLSTVKGEHRVLYRATEDSYKFCHEQNIAVYNDKLYVMWSNGIMHESHNGQRILYSYSKDGVHWSKPAVLAEDHDGPGPLACISAGFHTHGDTLVAYYTAIVENRPGIDDRNALFYLTSKDGQTWSRPQKLAQSSFLEGPRHLPSGRLLMNGQWAYRQPRLRYTDSADGITGWKDGKIAEVKDIFDFPEPSWFVRADGTIVMIFRTKSGDPWLYASVSKDNGESWSKPVRTNFPDATARAFAGNLPDGTAYIISNPSRIPSKTHPSIGRRNPLTIALSKDGVLFDRAFVIRSEQTSMRFKGTNKLDGWQYPTAVVWKDHLYVAYSINKEDEGVTRIALRDLKTVADNHRFDVKIDRRVTVVPPGSGLKRAMLGMVRHPDGSILLNLQTQPVLLRSRDNGKNWTRVPLELPDAPPKQKLHALAVSRDGRLWLMHQSSGGKDLFVSVSKEPFQRTPVAQLTWMTTRIDYTRLAPHRERPFAFCYNDYNTFFQQRDGTMALGVGLRYEDSNDYQQQDQSRPGFHETLIRSRDGGRTWGDPTEVHAHVAETCYAIDPNNPKHILAMTRKQRMLLRGEDAANVARQAGVPPGTAWPWKGAILLESKDGGQSFREVPGSYLGYYSHRATMLWTKENVIVAPHTASGPRDYRLVVNISVDGGKTWVDGTKHGASAMSKARDFELVPNPPGFSYTTPTVRVSRNHFLTVHCSGTPMAVKGVFWHIEEKDGG
;
A
#
# COMPACT_ATOMS: atom_id res chain seq x y z
N MET A 1 -32.24 78.15 -7.21
CA MET A 1 -32.21 77.79 -5.77
C MET A 1 -32.69 76.35 -5.64
N SER A 2 -32.09 75.56 -4.76
CA SER A 2 -32.44 74.16 -4.41
C SER A 2 -32.00 73.03 -5.37
N ARG A 3 -31.13 72.18 -4.78
CA ARG A 3 -31.01 70.70 -4.85
C ARG A 3 -30.68 69.98 -6.16
N ILE A 4 -29.55 69.25 -6.16
CA ILE A 4 -29.40 67.86 -6.64
C ILE A 4 -28.31 67.20 -5.76
N GLN A 5 -28.70 66.46 -4.71
CA GLN A 5 -28.66 64.99 -4.55
C GLN A 5 -27.29 64.30 -4.61
N ILE A 6 -26.95 63.68 -3.47
CA ILE A 6 -25.77 62.87 -3.19
C ILE A 6 -26.01 61.41 -3.60
N LEU A 7 -25.04 60.81 -4.30
CA LEU A 7 -24.82 59.36 -4.30
C LEU A 7 -23.31 59.11 -4.14
N VAL A 8 -22.89 58.48 -3.03
CA VAL A 8 -21.51 58.09 -2.77
C VAL A 8 -21.38 56.59 -3.05
N VAL A 9 -20.49 56.24 -3.99
CA VAL A 9 -19.96 54.88 -4.18
C VAL A 9 -18.45 54.97 -3.95
N THR A 10 -17.98 54.34 -2.89
CA THR A 10 -16.55 54.27 -2.54
C THR A 10 -15.91 53.08 -3.28
N ALA A 11 -15.05 53.38 -4.24
CA ALA A 11 -14.12 52.42 -4.83
C ALA A 11 -12.74 52.58 -4.16
N CYS A 12 -12.22 51.53 -3.53
CA CYS A 12 -10.85 51.49 -3.04
C CYS A 12 -9.96 50.76 -4.06
N THR A 13 -8.98 51.48 -4.57
CA THR A 13 -7.90 51.03 -5.47
C THR A 13 -6.88 50.17 -4.73
N VAL A 14 -6.48 49.07 -5.37
CA VAL A 14 -5.41 48.16 -4.95
C VAL A 14 -4.05 48.76 -5.33
N SER A 15 -3.19 49.02 -4.34
CA SER A 15 -1.77 49.29 -4.56
C SER A 15 -0.96 48.01 -4.39
N ALA A 16 -0.15 47.69 -5.40
CA ALA A 16 0.79 46.58 -5.39
C ALA A 16 1.92 46.83 -4.37
N LEU A 17 2.14 45.86 -3.48
CA LEU A 17 3.32 45.79 -2.61
C LEU A 17 4.28 44.73 -3.13
N THR A 18 5.53 45.14 -3.30
CA THR A 18 6.70 44.30 -3.58
C THR A 18 6.95 43.30 -2.43
N PRO A 19 7.46 42.09 -2.70
CA PRO A 19 7.77 41.14 -1.64
C PRO A 19 8.99 41.62 -0.85
N ILE A 20 8.79 41.75 0.46
CA ILE A 20 9.84 42.00 1.45
C ILE A 20 10.77 40.78 1.52
N ASP A 21 12.06 41.06 1.38
CA ASP A 21 13.18 40.16 1.63
C ASP A 21 13.16 39.72 3.11
N VAL A 22 12.91 38.44 3.38
CA VAL A 22 13.01 37.88 4.73
C VAL A 22 14.40 37.29 4.90
N SER A 23 15.33 38.15 5.31
CA SER A 23 16.63 37.74 5.82
C SER A 23 16.47 37.13 7.22
N GLY A 24 16.86 35.86 7.37
CA GLY A 24 17.58 35.37 8.54
C GLY A 24 16.77 34.96 9.78
N ASP A 25 16.03 33.85 9.71
CA ASP A 25 15.74 33.07 10.93
C ASP A 25 16.97 32.19 11.26
N LYS A 26 17.76 32.59 12.26
CA LYS A 26 18.99 31.91 12.73
C LYS A 26 18.68 30.65 13.58
N ARG A 27 17.52 30.01 13.43
CA ARG A 27 17.25 28.69 14.02
C ARG A 27 17.76 27.62 13.06
N PRO A 28 18.53 26.62 13.52
CA PRO A 28 18.89 25.50 12.66
C PRO A 28 17.61 24.82 12.18
N SER A 29 17.39 24.83 10.87
CA SER A 29 16.24 24.20 10.23
C SER A 29 16.16 22.73 10.63
N VAL A 30 15.00 22.28 11.09
CA VAL A 30 14.76 20.86 11.41
C VAL A 30 15.08 20.01 10.17
N PRO A 31 15.98 19.02 10.26
CA PRO A 31 16.33 18.18 9.11
C PRO A 31 15.09 17.50 8.51
N PRO A 32 14.95 17.46 7.17
CA PRO A 32 13.83 16.79 6.51
C PRO A 32 13.68 15.33 6.90
N ILE A 33 14.81 14.65 7.16
CA ILE A 33 14.81 13.26 7.60
C ILE A 33 15.63 13.11 8.86
N LYS A 34 15.26 12.11 9.66
CA LYS A 34 16.03 11.63 10.80
C LYS A 34 15.90 10.12 10.93
N ILE A 35 16.90 9.48 11.51
CA ILE A 35 16.83 8.08 11.95
C ILE A 35 16.45 7.99 13.43
N SER A 36 15.81 6.89 13.82
CA SER A 36 15.59 6.56 15.23
C SER A 36 16.93 6.34 15.94
N PRO A 37 17.03 6.66 17.25
CA PRO A 37 18.22 6.35 18.02
C PRO A 37 18.52 4.84 17.95
N ARG A 38 19.78 4.49 17.70
CA ARG A 38 20.26 3.09 17.58
C ARG A 38 19.73 2.31 16.37
N LEU A 39 19.15 2.96 15.35
CA LEU A 39 18.77 2.28 14.11
C LEU A 39 19.94 1.47 13.53
N PHE A 40 21.14 2.06 13.52
CA PHE A 40 22.38 1.39 13.14
C PHE A 40 23.30 1.25 14.36
N ASN A 41 23.60 0.01 14.74
CA ASN A 41 24.55 -0.31 15.80
C ASN A 41 25.96 -0.48 15.23
N HIS A 42 26.73 0.61 15.19
CA HIS A 42 28.10 0.60 14.65
C HIS A 42 29.13 -0.22 15.45
N LYS A 43 28.76 -0.80 16.60
CA LYS A 43 29.62 -1.80 17.28
C LYS A 43 29.64 -3.14 16.54
N ASP A 44 28.58 -3.44 15.78
CA ASP A 44 28.54 -4.55 14.85
C ASP A 44 28.96 -4.05 13.46
N GLU A 45 30.23 -4.20 13.14
CA GLU A 45 30.80 -3.71 11.89
C GLU A 45 30.38 -4.51 10.64
N VAL A 46 29.68 -5.64 10.82
CA VAL A 46 29.29 -6.52 9.73
C VAL A 46 27.85 -6.24 9.31
N LYS A 47 26.92 -6.19 10.28
CA LYS A 47 25.48 -6.03 10.00
C LYS A 47 24.84 -4.80 10.62
N LEU A 48 25.60 -4.01 11.38
CA LEU A 48 25.09 -2.83 12.08
C LEU A 48 23.92 -3.16 13.04
N GLY A 49 23.87 -4.38 13.58
CA GLY A 49 22.79 -4.85 14.44
C GLY A 49 21.48 -5.16 13.71
N LEU A 50 21.48 -5.21 12.37
CA LEU A 50 20.29 -5.43 11.56
C LEU A 50 20.11 -6.90 11.17
N SER A 51 18.86 -7.31 10.96
CA SER A 51 18.53 -8.58 10.32
C SER A 51 18.75 -8.50 8.81
N THR A 52 19.10 -9.63 8.19
CA THR A 52 19.26 -9.73 6.73
C THR A 52 17.92 -10.06 6.08
N VAL A 53 17.55 -9.32 5.03
CA VAL A 53 16.35 -9.63 4.24
C VAL A 53 16.49 -10.99 3.58
N LYS A 54 15.36 -11.69 3.41
CA LYS A 54 15.31 -12.83 2.50
C LYS A 54 15.34 -12.28 1.08
N GLY A 55 16.43 -12.55 0.37
CA GLY A 55 16.63 -12.09 -1.01
C GLY A 55 17.37 -13.12 -1.84
N GLU A 56 17.04 -13.18 -3.12
CA GLU A 56 17.75 -14.03 -4.08
C GLU A 56 18.73 -13.18 -4.88
N HIS A 57 19.97 -13.64 -4.96
CA HIS A 57 21.05 -12.93 -5.63
C HIS A 57 21.41 -13.53 -6.98
N ARG A 58 21.70 -12.66 -7.95
CA ARG A 58 22.34 -13.01 -9.23
C ARG A 58 23.49 -12.04 -9.53
N VAL A 59 24.58 -12.59 -10.05
CA VAL A 59 25.68 -11.82 -10.66
C VAL A 59 25.36 -11.69 -12.15
N LEU A 60 25.31 -10.46 -12.67
CA LEU A 60 25.02 -10.15 -14.07
C LEU A 60 26.29 -10.04 -14.91
N TYR A 61 27.38 -9.57 -14.30
CA TYR A 61 28.70 -9.50 -14.91
C TYR A 61 29.75 -9.86 -13.88
N ARG A 62 30.73 -10.69 -14.26
CA ARG A 62 31.87 -11.04 -13.43
C ARG A 62 33.15 -10.76 -14.18
N ALA A 63 33.99 -9.86 -13.66
CA ALA A 63 35.28 -9.56 -14.26
C ALA A 63 36.25 -10.75 -14.17
N THR A 64 36.99 -10.97 -15.26
CA THR A 64 38.02 -11.99 -15.47
C THR A 64 39.29 -11.34 -16.03
N GLU A 65 40.38 -12.11 -16.14
CA GLU A 65 41.64 -11.62 -16.72
C GLU A 65 41.48 -11.15 -18.17
N ASP A 66 40.63 -11.81 -18.95
CA ASP A 66 40.44 -11.51 -20.37
C ASP A 66 39.29 -10.51 -20.65
N SER A 67 38.64 -9.99 -19.60
CA SER A 67 37.53 -9.05 -19.72
C SER A 67 37.88 -7.65 -19.21
N TYR A 68 36.93 -6.74 -19.36
CA TYR A 68 36.92 -5.43 -18.70
C TYR A 68 36.81 -5.62 -17.18
N LYS A 69 37.62 -4.90 -16.40
CA LYS A 69 37.83 -5.13 -14.96
C LYS A 69 37.23 -4.05 -14.06
N PHE A 70 36.57 -3.05 -14.63
CA PHE A 70 35.79 -2.04 -13.92
C PHE A 70 34.29 -2.21 -14.24
N CYS A 71 33.43 -2.26 -13.23
CA CYS A 71 31.96 -2.22 -13.35
C CYS A 71 31.34 -1.35 -12.27
N HIS A 72 30.50 -0.37 -12.64
CA HIS A 72 29.91 0.55 -11.66
C HIS A 72 28.64 1.25 -12.18
N GLU A 73 28.06 2.13 -11.34
CA GLU A 73 27.04 3.13 -11.72
C GLU A 73 25.79 2.52 -12.39
N GLN A 74 25.37 1.36 -11.92
CA GLN A 74 24.25 0.62 -12.49
C GLN A 74 22.90 1.29 -12.27
N ASN A 75 21.99 1.14 -13.22
CA ASN A 75 20.61 1.61 -13.16
C ASN A 75 19.64 0.52 -13.63
N ILE A 76 18.47 0.45 -13.01
CA ILE A 76 17.45 -0.57 -13.29
C ILE A 76 16.08 0.04 -13.59
N ALA A 77 15.37 -0.51 -14.57
CA ALA A 77 14.02 -0.08 -14.96
C ALA A 77 13.15 -1.25 -15.44
N VAL A 78 11.84 -0.98 -15.55
CA VAL A 78 10.85 -1.91 -16.10
C VAL A 78 10.34 -1.36 -17.43
N TYR A 79 10.34 -2.18 -18.47
CA TYR A 79 9.79 -1.85 -19.78
C TYR A 79 9.17 -3.09 -20.44
N ASN A 80 7.95 -2.97 -20.96
CA ASN A 80 7.20 -4.07 -21.61
C ASN A 80 7.22 -5.39 -20.81
N ASP A 81 6.89 -5.31 -19.51
CA ASP A 81 6.93 -6.41 -18.54
C ASP A 81 8.26 -7.18 -18.52
N LYS A 82 9.38 -6.46 -18.67
CA LYS A 82 10.74 -6.97 -18.49
C LYS A 82 11.54 -6.00 -17.64
N LEU A 83 12.51 -6.54 -16.91
CA LEU A 83 13.53 -5.74 -16.25
C LEU A 83 14.68 -5.47 -17.19
N TYR A 84 15.25 -4.27 -17.12
CA TYR A 84 16.48 -3.87 -17.79
C TYR A 84 17.44 -3.29 -16.76
N VAL A 85 18.70 -3.75 -16.79
CA VAL A 85 19.79 -3.21 -15.97
C VAL A 85 20.90 -2.75 -16.90
N MET A 86 21.38 -1.52 -16.74
CA MET A 86 22.58 -1.01 -17.41
C MET A 86 23.67 -0.70 -16.39
N TRP A 87 24.93 -0.74 -16.79
CA TRP A 87 26.06 -0.35 -15.94
C TRP A 87 27.26 0.13 -16.77
N SER A 88 28.10 0.95 -16.16
CA SER A 88 29.39 1.36 -16.71
C SER A 88 30.35 0.18 -16.66
N ASN A 89 31.12 -0.04 -17.72
CA ASN A 89 32.10 -1.12 -17.83
C ASN A 89 33.40 -0.61 -18.46
N GLY A 90 34.50 -0.62 -17.70
CA GLY A 90 35.79 -0.07 -18.09
C GLY A 90 36.90 -1.11 -18.12
N ILE A 91 37.96 -0.85 -18.89
CA ILE A 91 39.07 -1.80 -19.10
C ILE A 91 39.72 -2.18 -17.77
N MET A 92 40.04 -1.19 -16.92
CA MET A 92 40.68 -1.40 -15.61
C MET A 92 40.33 -0.33 -14.58
N HIS A 93 40.37 0.94 -14.99
CA HIS A 93 40.25 2.09 -14.10
C HIS A 93 38.87 2.76 -14.24
N GLU A 94 38.41 3.39 -13.17
CA GLU A 94 37.23 4.26 -13.19
C GLU A 94 37.46 5.48 -14.09
N SER A 95 36.46 5.84 -14.91
CA SER A 95 36.46 7.10 -15.69
C SER A 95 37.65 7.26 -16.66
N HIS A 96 38.15 6.15 -17.22
CA HIS A 96 39.20 6.15 -18.25
C HIS A 96 38.63 5.89 -19.64
N ASN A 97 39.35 6.34 -20.67
CA ASN A 97 38.94 6.16 -22.06
C ASN A 97 38.75 4.67 -22.40
N GLY A 98 37.78 4.40 -23.27
CA GLY A 98 37.36 3.03 -23.60
C GLY A 98 36.35 2.43 -22.61
N GLN A 99 35.91 3.17 -21.58
CA GLN A 99 34.76 2.78 -20.76
C GLN A 99 33.47 2.86 -21.58
N ARG A 100 32.68 1.79 -21.53
CA ARG A 100 31.42 1.58 -22.28
C ARG A 100 30.25 1.34 -21.34
N ILE A 101 29.05 1.31 -21.90
CA ILE A 101 27.82 0.92 -21.18
C ILE A 101 27.43 -0.49 -21.61
N LEU A 102 27.28 -1.39 -20.64
CA LEU A 102 26.66 -2.69 -20.84
C LEU A 102 25.22 -2.66 -20.32
N TYR A 103 24.39 -3.55 -20.85
CA TYR A 103 23.07 -3.81 -20.30
C TYR A 103 22.67 -5.29 -20.41
N SER A 104 21.72 -5.70 -19.57
CA SER A 104 21.09 -7.01 -19.58
C SER A 104 19.60 -6.87 -19.26
N TYR A 105 18.78 -7.83 -19.69
CA TYR A 105 17.36 -7.84 -19.41
C TYR A 105 16.87 -9.19 -18.89
N SER A 106 15.73 -9.17 -18.20
CA SER A 106 15.07 -10.37 -17.69
C SER A 106 13.57 -10.32 -17.93
N LYS A 107 13.00 -11.45 -18.37
CA LYS A 107 11.55 -11.62 -18.59
C LYS A 107 10.82 -12.11 -17.33
N ASP A 108 11.54 -12.65 -16.36
CA ASP A 108 10.97 -13.30 -15.17
C ASP A 108 11.62 -12.82 -13.85
N GLY A 109 12.65 -11.98 -13.93
CA GLY A 109 13.40 -11.47 -12.79
C GLY A 109 14.38 -12.47 -12.16
N VAL A 110 14.54 -13.65 -12.76
CA VAL A 110 15.43 -14.73 -12.29
C VAL A 110 16.54 -14.99 -13.30
N HIS A 111 16.16 -15.14 -14.56
CA HIS A 111 17.04 -15.46 -15.66
C HIS A 111 17.32 -14.20 -16.45
N TRP A 112 18.61 -13.89 -16.62
CA TRP A 112 19.08 -12.67 -17.25
C TRP A 112 19.78 -12.98 -18.57
N SER A 113 19.63 -12.11 -19.55
CA SER A 113 20.37 -12.22 -20.81
C SER A 113 21.87 -12.06 -20.57
N LYS A 114 22.69 -12.55 -21.51
CA LYS A 114 24.11 -12.17 -21.55
C LYS A 114 24.21 -10.63 -21.69
N PRO A 115 25.20 -9.99 -21.05
CA PRO A 115 25.44 -8.56 -21.23
C PRO A 115 25.67 -8.22 -22.70
N ALA A 116 25.03 -7.16 -23.17
CA ALA A 116 25.22 -6.58 -24.49
C ALA A 116 25.73 -5.14 -24.36
N VAL A 117 26.46 -4.66 -25.36
CA VAL A 117 26.93 -3.27 -25.42
C VAL A 117 25.76 -2.37 -25.79
N LEU A 118 25.53 -1.34 -24.98
CA LEU A 118 24.49 -0.33 -25.19
C LEU A 118 25.05 0.91 -25.86
N ALA A 119 26.21 1.38 -25.38
CA ALA A 119 26.88 2.56 -25.89
C ALA A 119 28.39 2.44 -25.65
N GLU A 120 29.16 2.94 -26.61
CA GLU A 120 30.61 3.13 -26.53
C GLU A 120 30.88 4.61 -26.85
N ASP A 121 32.12 5.06 -26.64
CA ASP A 121 32.50 6.40 -27.06
C ASP A 121 32.27 6.55 -28.58
N HIS A 122 31.45 7.54 -28.98
CA HIS A 122 31.05 7.69 -30.37
C HIS A 122 32.23 8.09 -31.26
N ASP A 123 33.30 8.63 -30.66
CA ASP A 123 34.50 9.10 -31.34
C ASP A 123 35.60 8.02 -31.46
N GLY A 124 35.34 6.78 -31.02
CA GLY A 124 36.35 5.72 -30.94
C GLY A 124 37.15 5.81 -29.63
N PRO A 125 38.46 5.49 -29.57
CA PRO A 125 39.29 5.82 -28.42
C PRO A 125 39.49 7.35 -28.32
N GLY A 126 38.43 8.08 -28.00
CA GLY A 126 38.39 9.52 -27.80
C GLY A 126 38.71 9.90 -26.35
N PRO A 127 38.68 11.20 -26.01
CA PRO A 127 38.98 11.69 -24.66
C PRO A 127 37.83 11.46 -23.65
N LEU A 128 36.79 10.69 -24.04
CA LEU A 128 35.58 10.53 -23.24
C LEU A 128 35.37 9.08 -22.74
N ALA A 129 34.86 8.97 -21.53
CA ALA A 129 34.41 7.72 -20.91
C ALA A 129 32.89 7.73 -20.75
N CYS A 130 32.20 6.64 -21.10
CA CYS A 130 30.76 6.52 -20.92
C CYS A 130 30.40 6.08 -19.50
N ILE A 131 29.51 6.83 -18.85
CA ILE A 131 28.96 6.56 -17.52
C ILE A 131 27.45 6.32 -17.62
N SER A 132 26.95 5.24 -17.02
CA SER A 132 25.52 4.91 -17.04
C SER A 132 24.69 5.97 -16.30
N ALA A 133 23.60 6.42 -16.91
CA ALA A 133 22.70 7.44 -16.37
C ALA A 133 21.22 7.01 -16.41
N GLY A 134 20.94 5.72 -16.50
CA GLY A 134 19.62 5.15 -16.28
C GLY A 134 18.69 5.14 -17.48
N PHE A 135 17.41 4.84 -17.21
CA PHE A 135 16.39 4.65 -18.22
C PHE A 135 15.15 5.50 -17.92
N HIS A 136 14.32 5.71 -18.95
CA HIS A 136 12.95 6.21 -18.85
C HIS A 136 12.06 5.45 -19.84
N THR A 137 10.79 5.31 -19.53
CA THR A 137 9.82 4.65 -20.42
C THR A 137 8.68 5.60 -20.76
N HIS A 138 8.37 5.72 -22.05
CA HIS A 138 7.24 6.50 -22.53
C HIS A 138 6.50 5.73 -23.64
N GLY A 139 5.27 5.34 -23.36
CA GLY A 139 4.47 4.52 -24.27
C GLY A 139 5.18 3.22 -24.63
N ASP A 140 5.39 2.99 -25.92
CA ASP A 140 6.12 1.86 -26.49
C ASP A 140 7.63 2.12 -26.63
N THR A 141 8.18 3.16 -26.00
CA THR A 141 9.58 3.56 -26.16
C THR A 141 10.35 3.44 -24.85
N LEU A 142 11.49 2.77 -24.90
CA LEU A 142 12.52 2.77 -23.86
C LEU A 142 13.59 3.79 -24.24
N VAL A 143 13.89 4.72 -23.34
CA VAL A 143 14.96 5.70 -23.45
C VAL A 143 16.08 5.29 -22.50
N ALA A 144 17.29 5.15 -23.01
CA ALA A 144 18.50 4.91 -22.23
C ALA A 144 19.35 6.18 -22.18
N TYR A 145 19.90 6.51 -21.03
CA TYR A 145 20.74 7.69 -20.83
C TYR A 145 22.15 7.27 -20.38
N TYR A 146 23.15 7.99 -20.87
CA TYR A 146 24.52 7.88 -20.36
C TYR A 146 25.18 9.25 -20.39
N THR A 147 26.08 9.51 -19.45
CA THR A 147 26.93 10.70 -19.47
C THR A 147 28.26 10.34 -20.13
N ALA A 148 28.66 11.07 -21.16
CA ALA A 148 30.04 11.06 -21.64
C ALA A 148 30.85 12.07 -20.81
N ILE A 149 31.96 11.64 -20.22
CA ILE A 149 32.82 12.47 -19.38
C ILE A 149 34.25 12.52 -19.88
N VAL A 150 34.95 13.63 -19.68
CA VAL A 150 36.40 13.71 -19.94
C VAL A 150 37.15 12.82 -18.95
N GLU A 151 38.10 12.03 -19.46
CA GLU A 151 38.93 11.13 -18.65
C GLU A 151 39.53 11.86 -17.43
N ASN A 152 39.47 11.19 -16.27
CA ASN A 152 39.96 11.70 -14.99
C ASN A 152 39.37 13.06 -14.54
N ARG A 153 38.31 13.55 -15.20
CA ARG A 153 37.57 14.76 -14.83
C ARG A 153 36.05 14.50 -14.66
N PRO A 154 35.66 13.46 -13.90
CA PRO A 154 34.25 13.16 -13.69
C PRO A 154 33.56 14.36 -13.04
N GLY A 155 32.45 14.82 -13.63
CA GLY A 155 31.59 15.85 -13.05
C GLY A 155 32.21 17.25 -12.90
N ILE A 156 33.39 17.53 -13.46
CA ILE A 156 34.08 18.82 -13.27
C ILE A 156 34.53 19.52 -14.57
N ASP A 157 34.25 18.93 -15.73
CA ASP A 157 34.59 19.50 -17.04
C ASP A 157 33.31 19.84 -17.81
N ASP A 158 33.24 21.03 -18.41
CA ASP A 158 32.04 21.51 -19.12
C ASP A 158 31.77 20.77 -20.44
N ARG A 159 32.73 19.96 -20.90
CA ARG A 159 32.54 19.05 -22.03
C ARG A 159 31.71 17.83 -21.66
N ASN A 160 31.56 17.52 -20.37
CA ASN A 160 30.73 16.42 -19.91
C ASN A 160 29.28 16.66 -20.38
N ALA A 161 28.64 15.62 -20.89
CA ALA A 161 27.30 15.74 -21.44
C ALA A 161 26.49 14.46 -21.28
N LEU A 162 25.20 14.65 -21.02
CA LEU A 162 24.19 13.60 -21.02
C LEU A 162 23.75 13.33 -22.46
N PHE A 163 23.79 12.07 -22.85
CA PHE A 163 23.27 11.54 -24.10
C PHE A 163 22.10 10.60 -23.84
N TYR A 164 21.25 10.42 -24.85
CA TYR A 164 20.19 9.43 -24.84
C TYR A 164 20.14 8.60 -26.13
N LEU A 165 19.62 7.38 -26.00
CA LEU A 165 19.26 6.47 -27.09
C LEU A 165 17.82 6.02 -26.89
N THR A 166 17.12 5.68 -27.97
CA THR A 166 15.74 5.18 -27.92
C THR A 166 15.64 3.79 -28.53
N SER A 167 14.70 2.99 -28.03
CA SER A 167 14.42 1.64 -28.52
C SER A 167 12.93 1.31 -28.39
N LYS A 168 12.41 0.53 -29.34
CA LYS A 168 11.03 -0.01 -29.34
C LYS A 168 10.95 -1.48 -28.90
N ASP A 169 12.08 -2.18 -28.90
CA ASP A 169 12.18 -3.61 -28.58
C ASP A 169 13.12 -3.88 -27.38
N GLY A 170 13.81 -2.84 -26.88
CA GLY A 170 14.83 -2.90 -25.83
C GLY A 170 16.16 -3.53 -26.29
N GLN A 171 16.35 -3.71 -27.60
CA GLN A 171 17.49 -4.42 -28.17
C GLN A 171 18.16 -3.66 -29.32
N THR A 172 17.36 -3.07 -30.18
CA THR A 172 17.80 -2.21 -31.26
C THR A 172 17.71 -0.77 -30.81
N TRP A 173 18.83 -0.05 -30.83
CA TRP A 173 18.96 1.30 -30.28
C TRP A 173 19.23 2.33 -31.38
N SER A 174 18.65 3.52 -31.23
CA SER A 174 18.95 4.68 -32.08
C SER A 174 20.40 5.15 -31.90
N ARG A 175 20.85 6.05 -32.78
CA ARG A 175 22.11 6.78 -32.53
C ARG A 175 21.99 7.64 -31.27
N PRO A 176 23.09 7.84 -30.50
CA PRO A 176 23.12 8.73 -29.36
C PRO A 176 22.81 10.18 -29.76
N GLN A 177 22.02 10.87 -28.93
CA GLN A 177 21.74 12.29 -29.07
C GLN A 177 22.04 13.03 -27.76
N LYS A 178 22.70 14.18 -27.85
CA LYS A 178 23.02 15.00 -26.68
C LYS A 178 21.73 15.65 -26.13
N LEU A 179 21.48 15.46 -24.84
CA LEU A 179 20.32 16.03 -24.13
C LEU A 179 20.69 17.27 -23.30
N ALA A 180 21.81 17.20 -22.59
CA ALA A 180 22.21 18.23 -21.64
C ALA A 180 23.73 18.27 -21.46
N GLN A 181 24.27 19.43 -21.09
CA GLN A 181 25.62 19.53 -20.54
C GLN A 181 25.65 19.07 -19.07
N SER A 182 26.84 18.80 -18.56
CA SER A 182 27.14 18.33 -17.20
C SER A 182 26.85 16.83 -16.97
N SER A 183 26.97 16.37 -15.72
CA SER A 183 27.01 14.93 -15.40
C SER A 183 25.77 14.45 -14.67
N PHE A 184 25.26 13.28 -15.07
CA PHE A 184 24.07 12.63 -14.53
C PHE A 184 24.34 11.13 -14.34
N LEU A 185 23.73 10.56 -13.30
CA LEU A 185 23.95 9.15 -12.89
C LEU A 185 22.65 8.36 -12.73
N GLU A 186 21.50 9.03 -12.89
CA GLU A 186 20.17 8.45 -12.71
C GLU A 186 19.23 9.00 -13.79
N GLY A 187 18.37 8.11 -14.28
CA GLY A 187 17.41 8.45 -15.32
C GLY A 187 16.21 9.21 -14.74
N PRO A 188 15.42 9.88 -15.60
CA PRO A 188 14.17 10.50 -15.18
C PRO A 188 13.24 9.51 -14.46
N ARG A 189 12.66 9.92 -13.32
CA ARG A 189 11.54 9.20 -12.70
C ARG A 189 10.32 10.09 -12.56
N HIS A 190 9.14 9.47 -12.66
CA HIS A 190 7.87 10.18 -12.47
C HIS A 190 7.67 10.60 -11.01
N LEU A 191 7.20 11.83 -10.85
CA LEU A 191 6.53 12.29 -9.64
C LEU A 191 5.05 11.89 -9.68
N PRO A 192 4.35 11.85 -8.51
CA PRO A 192 2.91 11.56 -8.48
C PRO A 192 2.04 12.50 -9.33
N SER A 193 2.54 13.71 -9.63
CA SER A 193 1.90 14.67 -10.52
C SER A 193 1.99 14.32 -12.01
N GLY A 194 2.77 13.31 -12.39
CA GLY A 194 3.06 12.92 -13.78
C GLY A 194 4.33 13.57 -14.34
N ARG A 195 4.77 14.71 -13.77
CA ARG A 195 6.03 15.40 -14.08
C ARG A 195 7.24 14.47 -13.92
N LEU A 196 8.24 14.62 -14.77
CA LEU A 196 9.51 13.93 -14.64
C LEU A 196 10.50 14.79 -13.85
N LEU A 197 11.25 14.14 -12.95
CA LEU A 197 12.38 14.71 -12.25
C LEU A 197 13.64 13.93 -12.63
N MET A 198 14.74 14.63 -12.84
CA MET A 198 16.06 14.07 -13.10
C MET A 198 17.11 14.87 -12.33
N ASN A 199 18.17 14.21 -11.90
CA ASN A 199 19.17 14.76 -11.00
C ASN A 199 20.57 14.53 -11.57
N GLY A 200 21.40 15.55 -11.44
CA GLY A 200 22.79 15.53 -11.87
C GLY A 200 23.61 16.51 -11.05
N GLN A 201 24.73 16.90 -11.64
CA GLN A 201 25.72 17.78 -11.04
C GLN A 201 26.24 18.76 -12.09
N TRP A 202 26.42 20.00 -11.68
CA TRP A 202 27.16 21.01 -12.43
C TRP A 202 28.68 20.79 -12.33
N ALA A 203 29.45 21.29 -13.30
CA ALA A 203 30.92 21.16 -13.31
C ALA A 203 31.60 21.74 -12.04
N TYR A 204 30.99 22.74 -11.42
CA TYR A 204 31.45 23.32 -10.16
C TYR A 204 30.92 22.58 -8.90
N ARG A 205 30.55 21.30 -9.05
CA ARG A 205 30.22 20.33 -7.98
C ARG A 205 28.94 20.62 -7.19
N GLN A 206 28.06 21.49 -7.68
CA GLN A 206 26.74 21.73 -7.09
C GLN A 206 25.67 20.81 -7.72
N PRO A 207 24.61 20.43 -6.96
CA PRO A 207 23.53 19.62 -7.49
C PRO A 207 22.76 20.36 -8.60
N ARG A 208 22.43 19.63 -9.67
CA ARG A 208 21.58 20.09 -10.76
C ARG A 208 20.30 19.26 -10.76
N LEU A 209 19.20 19.84 -10.32
CA LEU A 209 17.90 19.17 -10.22
C LEU A 209 17.02 19.69 -11.36
N ARG A 210 16.60 18.82 -12.28
CA ARG A 210 15.84 19.19 -13.48
C ARG A 210 14.46 18.57 -13.47
N TYR A 211 13.48 19.27 -14.03
CA TYR A 211 12.14 18.76 -14.21
C TYR A 211 11.59 19.06 -15.60
N THR A 212 10.63 18.26 -16.06
CA THR A 212 9.87 18.50 -17.29
C THR A 212 8.44 17.98 -17.14
N ASP A 213 7.49 18.71 -17.73
CA ASP A 213 6.11 18.27 -17.86
C ASP A 213 5.88 17.45 -19.14
N SER A 214 6.91 17.34 -20.00
CA SER A 214 6.89 16.41 -21.12
C SER A 214 7.11 14.98 -20.63
N ALA A 215 6.27 14.05 -21.09
CA ALA A 215 6.33 12.65 -20.69
C ALA A 215 7.39 11.85 -21.45
N ASP A 216 7.98 12.40 -22.52
CA ASP A 216 8.92 11.69 -23.41
C ASP A 216 10.32 11.48 -22.79
N GLY A 217 10.66 12.24 -21.75
CA GLY A 217 11.96 12.22 -21.08
C GLY A 217 13.10 12.90 -21.85
N ILE A 218 12.83 13.43 -23.05
CA ILE A 218 13.86 13.98 -23.95
C ILE A 218 13.63 15.46 -24.29
N THR A 219 12.45 16.02 -23.97
CA THR A 219 12.14 17.44 -24.21
C THR A 219 11.65 18.18 -22.96
N GLY A 220 11.61 19.51 -23.04
CA GLY A 220 10.96 20.38 -22.03
C GLY A 220 11.71 20.57 -20.70
N TRP A 221 12.95 20.11 -20.59
CA TRP A 221 13.73 20.16 -19.36
C TRP A 221 14.05 21.58 -18.89
N LYS A 222 13.69 21.87 -17.63
CA LYS A 222 14.03 23.09 -16.89
C LYS A 222 14.88 22.75 -15.67
N ASP A 223 15.74 23.67 -15.27
CA ASP A 223 16.51 23.55 -14.03
C ASP A 223 15.69 24.11 -12.84
N GLY A 224 15.55 23.31 -11.80
CA GLY A 224 14.96 23.69 -10.51
C GLY A 224 15.91 24.55 -9.69
N LYS A 225 15.35 25.42 -8.84
CA LYS A 225 16.10 26.37 -8.02
C LYS A 225 16.49 25.73 -6.70
N ILE A 226 17.80 25.57 -6.48
CA ILE A 226 18.36 25.07 -5.22
C ILE A 226 19.49 25.99 -4.78
N ALA A 227 19.53 26.32 -3.49
CA ALA A 227 20.60 27.16 -2.94
C ALA A 227 21.93 26.41 -2.96
N GLU A 228 22.98 27.08 -3.45
CA GLU A 228 24.34 26.54 -3.39
C GLU A 228 24.83 26.42 -1.94
N VAL A 229 25.56 25.34 -1.67
CA VAL A 229 26.18 25.12 -0.37
C VAL A 229 27.67 24.86 -0.58
N LYS A 230 28.48 25.87 -0.25
CA LYS A 230 29.94 25.80 -0.35
C LYS A 230 30.50 24.78 0.64
N ASP A 231 31.58 24.13 0.24
CA ASP A 231 32.38 23.20 1.07
C ASP A 231 31.63 21.97 1.62
N ILE A 232 30.46 21.63 1.08
CA ILE A 232 29.68 20.43 1.47
C ILE A 232 29.69 19.37 0.38
N PHE A 233 29.47 19.76 -0.87
CA PHE A 233 29.29 18.80 -1.96
C PHE A 233 30.59 18.53 -2.70
N ASP A 234 30.89 17.24 -2.82
CA ASP A 234 31.80 16.67 -3.81
C ASP A 234 31.15 15.38 -4.32
N PHE A 235 30.60 15.44 -5.54
CA PHE A 235 29.68 14.44 -6.09
C PHE A 235 28.39 14.28 -5.25
N PRO A 236 27.41 15.21 -5.37
CA PRO A 236 26.22 15.20 -4.53
C PRO A 236 25.29 14.00 -4.78
N GLU A 237 25.42 13.32 -5.92
CA GLU A 237 24.71 12.08 -6.29
C GLU A 237 23.28 12.00 -5.72
N PRO A 238 22.38 12.92 -6.12
CA PRO A 238 21.10 13.06 -5.43
C PRO A 238 20.23 11.81 -5.59
N SER A 239 19.22 11.63 -4.74
CA SER A 239 18.13 10.70 -5.01
C SER A 239 16.92 11.11 -4.17
N TRP A 240 15.70 10.71 -4.53
CA TRP A 240 14.50 11.20 -3.83
C TRP A 240 13.44 10.15 -3.55
N PHE A 241 12.62 10.46 -2.56
CA PHE A 241 11.32 9.84 -2.32
C PHE A 241 10.26 10.94 -2.16
N VAL A 242 8.99 10.56 -2.16
CA VAL A 242 7.86 11.49 -2.00
C VAL A 242 7.06 11.13 -0.75
N ARG A 243 6.72 12.13 0.06
CA ARG A 243 5.87 11.96 1.25
C ARG A 243 4.40 11.85 0.87
N ALA A 244 3.59 11.38 1.82
CA ALA A 244 2.15 11.26 1.65
C ALA A 244 1.44 12.60 1.36
N ASP A 245 2.03 13.73 1.78
CA ASP A 245 1.54 15.09 1.53
C ASP A 245 1.99 15.66 0.16
N GLY A 246 2.73 14.89 -0.64
CA GLY A 246 3.27 15.33 -1.94
C GLY A 246 4.62 16.04 -1.85
N THR A 247 5.16 16.29 -0.65
CA THR A 247 6.50 16.87 -0.50
C THR A 247 7.56 15.93 -1.05
N ILE A 248 8.40 16.42 -1.95
CA ILE A 248 9.55 15.67 -2.48
C ILE A 248 10.72 15.88 -1.52
N VAL A 249 11.37 14.79 -1.12
CA VAL A 249 12.56 14.84 -0.26
C VAL A 249 13.75 14.32 -1.05
N MET A 250 14.70 15.21 -1.34
CA MET A 250 15.95 14.88 -1.99
C MET A 250 17.02 14.63 -0.94
N ILE A 251 17.75 13.53 -1.06
CA ILE A 251 18.96 13.22 -0.29
C ILE A 251 20.19 13.47 -1.14
N PHE A 252 21.30 13.83 -0.50
CA PHE A 252 22.58 14.12 -1.14
C PHE A 252 23.72 13.41 -0.43
N ARG A 253 24.61 12.83 -1.23
CA ARG A 253 25.98 12.53 -0.82
C ARG A 253 26.75 13.83 -0.57
N THR A 254 27.77 13.76 0.28
CA THR A 254 28.66 14.87 0.61
C THR A 254 30.13 14.52 0.32
N LYS A 255 31.01 15.49 0.55
CA LYS A 255 32.45 15.33 0.40
C LYS A 255 33.05 14.22 1.27
N SER A 256 34.16 13.66 0.81
CA SER A 256 34.97 12.74 1.61
C SER A 256 35.29 13.34 2.99
N GLY A 257 35.20 12.52 4.03
CA GLY A 257 35.36 12.91 5.43
C GLY A 257 34.09 13.41 6.12
N ASP A 258 33.01 13.71 5.40
CA ASP A 258 31.69 13.98 6.01
C ASP A 258 30.85 12.69 6.05
N PRO A 259 30.58 12.11 7.23
CA PRO A 259 29.94 10.80 7.33
C PRO A 259 28.40 10.90 7.37
N TRP A 260 27.80 11.95 6.80
CA TRP A 260 26.37 12.23 6.90
C TRP A 260 25.73 12.57 5.55
N LEU A 261 24.53 12.05 5.33
CA LEU A 261 23.66 12.52 4.25
C LEU A 261 23.11 13.92 4.57
N TYR A 262 22.94 14.71 3.51
CA TYR A 262 22.20 15.97 3.56
C TYR A 262 20.84 15.78 2.88
N ALA A 263 19.86 16.61 3.23
CA ALA A 263 18.54 16.56 2.63
C ALA A 263 17.96 17.94 2.32
N SER A 264 17.11 18.01 1.30
CA SER A 264 16.32 19.19 0.90
C SER A 264 14.90 18.75 0.58
N VAL A 265 13.95 19.70 0.65
CA VAL A 265 12.55 19.46 0.27
C VAL A 265 12.08 20.40 -0.83
N SER A 266 11.21 19.89 -1.70
CA SER A 266 10.40 20.69 -2.61
C SER A 266 8.92 20.47 -2.31
N LYS A 267 8.14 21.56 -2.32
CA LYS A 267 6.68 21.56 -2.13
C LYS A 267 5.92 22.01 -3.38
N ASP A 268 6.64 22.28 -4.46
CA ASP A 268 6.15 22.84 -5.72
C ASP A 268 6.53 21.96 -6.91
N ASN A 269 6.49 20.63 -6.73
CA ASN A 269 6.79 19.65 -7.78
C ASN A 269 8.18 19.82 -8.42
N GLY A 270 9.20 20.12 -7.61
CA GLY A 270 10.61 20.14 -8.02
C GLY A 270 11.10 21.48 -8.61
N GLU A 271 10.25 22.52 -8.64
CA GLU A 271 10.63 23.82 -9.19
C GLU A 271 11.57 24.60 -8.28
N SER A 272 11.35 24.53 -6.97
CA SER A 272 12.25 25.10 -5.97
C SER A 272 12.48 24.16 -4.79
N TRP A 273 13.65 24.30 -4.19
CA TRP A 273 14.17 23.42 -3.17
C TRP A 273 14.65 24.23 -1.97
N SER A 274 14.37 23.74 -0.77
CA SER A 274 14.96 24.30 0.44
C SER A 274 16.48 24.18 0.41
N LYS A 275 17.19 25.00 1.19
CA LYS A 275 18.63 24.81 1.37
C LYS A 275 18.91 23.38 1.87
N PRO A 276 19.88 22.64 1.29
CA PRO A 276 20.30 21.35 1.81
C PRO A 276 20.82 21.46 3.24
N VAL A 277 20.38 20.55 4.11
CA VAL A 277 20.72 20.54 5.53
C VAL A 277 21.19 19.17 5.98
N ARG A 278 22.15 19.16 6.90
CA ARG A 278 22.73 17.93 7.45
C ARG A 278 21.68 17.11 8.19
N THR A 279 21.70 15.80 8.01
CA THR A 279 20.85 14.85 8.74
C THR A 279 21.68 14.05 9.76
N ASN A 280 21.02 13.20 10.54
CA ASN A 280 21.69 12.20 11.38
C ASN A 280 21.79 10.83 10.68
N PHE A 281 21.59 10.75 9.37
CA PHE A 281 21.67 9.52 8.59
C PHE A 281 23.13 9.28 8.15
N PRO A 282 23.80 8.20 8.57
CA PRO A 282 25.20 7.94 8.20
C PRO A 282 25.38 7.69 6.70
N ASP A 283 26.50 8.13 6.15
CA ASP A 283 26.90 7.89 4.77
C ASP A 283 28.34 7.37 4.66
N ALA A 284 28.59 6.60 3.59
CA ALA A 284 29.91 6.09 3.23
C ALA A 284 30.43 6.66 1.90
N THR A 285 29.86 7.76 1.40
CA THR A 285 30.17 8.39 0.11
C THR A 285 30.05 7.42 -1.06
N ALA A 286 29.00 6.60 -1.05
CA ALA A 286 28.88 5.41 -1.89
C ALA A 286 27.60 5.38 -2.76
N ARG A 287 27.08 6.57 -3.11
CA ARG A 287 25.72 6.82 -3.62
C ARG A 287 24.63 6.17 -2.77
N ALA A 288 23.61 6.95 -2.41
CA ALA A 288 22.39 6.41 -1.82
C ALA A 288 21.26 6.45 -2.85
N PHE A 289 20.33 5.50 -2.76
CA PHE A 289 19.15 5.47 -3.62
C PHE A 289 17.88 5.51 -2.79
N ALA A 290 17.00 6.44 -3.13
CA ALA A 290 15.74 6.66 -2.43
C ALA A 290 14.54 6.40 -3.34
N GLY A 291 13.42 6.02 -2.74
CA GLY A 291 12.16 5.85 -3.43
C GLY A 291 11.03 5.48 -2.47
N ASN A 292 9.89 5.06 -3.01
CA ASN A 292 8.74 4.59 -2.24
C ASN A 292 8.38 3.16 -2.63
N LEU A 293 8.00 2.34 -1.63
CA LEU A 293 7.31 1.07 -1.85
C LEU A 293 5.87 1.33 -2.34
N PRO A 294 5.16 0.32 -2.92
CA PRO A 294 3.80 0.52 -3.44
C PRO A 294 2.76 0.95 -2.41
N ASP A 295 3.05 0.80 -1.11
CA ASP A 295 2.18 1.25 -0.02
C ASP A 295 2.48 2.70 0.44
N GLY A 296 3.42 3.38 -0.20
CA GLY A 296 3.86 4.74 0.11
C GLY A 296 5.03 4.82 1.09
N THR A 297 5.44 3.71 1.72
CA THR A 297 6.60 3.68 2.63
C THR A 297 7.84 4.17 1.90
N ALA A 298 8.47 5.25 2.40
CA ALA A 298 9.73 5.75 1.88
C ALA A 298 10.86 4.79 2.24
N TYR A 299 11.84 4.64 1.35
CA TYR A 299 13.04 3.87 1.62
C TYR A 299 14.31 4.64 1.20
N ILE A 300 15.41 4.33 1.88
CA ILE A 300 16.77 4.72 1.50
C ILE A 300 17.62 3.46 1.50
N ILE A 301 18.23 3.14 0.36
CA ILE A 301 19.22 2.08 0.20
C ILE A 301 20.60 2.72 0.21
N SER A 302 21.45 2.35 1.16
CA SER A 302 22.78 2.95 1.32
C SER A 302 23.73 2.04 2.09
N ASN A 303 24.98 2.48 2.18
CA ASN A 303 25.99 1.94 3.09
C ASN A 303 26.14 2.89 4.31
N PRO A 304 25.34 2.73 5.38
CA PRO A 304 25.36 3.63 6.53
C PRO A 304 26.50 3.27 7.48
N SER A 305 27.75 3.27 7.00
CA SER A 305 28.92 2.96 7.81
C SER A 305 29.68 4.22 8.20
N ARG A 306 30.05 4.30 9.47
CA ARG A 306 30.93 5.35 10.01
C ARG A 306 32.38 4.89 10.18
N ILE A 307 32.66 3.65 9.80
CA ILE A 307 33.99 3.06 9.88
C ILE A 307 34.72 3.39 8.58
N PRO A 308 35.94 3.95 8.63
CA PRO A 308 36.72 4.23 7.42
C PRO A 308 36.92 2.98 6.54
N SER A 309 36.95 3.19 5.23
CA SER A 309 37.39 2.16 4.28
C SER A 309 38.86 1.84 4.50
N LYS A 310 39.22 0.56 4.37
CA LYS A 310 40.62 0.11 4.47
C LYS A 310 41.48 0.61 3.32
N THR A 311 40.91 0.70 2.12
CA THR A 311 41.62 1.10 0.90
C THR A 311 41.67 2.62 0.75
N HIS A 312 40.60 3.32 1.16
CA HIS A 312 40.47 4.78 1.05
C HIS A 312 39.99 5.36 2.39
N PRO A 313 40.90 5.64 3.35
CA PRO A 313 40.53 6.04 4.71
C PRO A 313 39.71 7.34 4.84
N SER A 314 39.65 8.15 3.78
CA SER A 314 38.84 9.38 3.73
C SER A 314 37.35 9.13 3.53
N ILE A 315 36.93 7.89 3.24
CA ILE A 315 35.53 7.52 3.02
C ILE A 315 35.09 6.38 3.92
N GLY A 316 33.78 6.17 4.07
CA GLY A 316 33.23 5.07 4.86
C GLY A 316 33.35 3.70 4.17
N ARG A 317 33.27 2.63 4.96
CA ARG A 317 33.25 1.24 4.47
C ARG A 317 31.94 0.98 3.72
N ARG A 318 32.05 0.49 2.48
CA ARG A 318 30.90 0.20 1.59
C ARG A 318 30.31 -1.20 1.81
N ASN A 319 30.32 -1.68 3.05
CA ASN A 319 29.79 -2.97 3.48
C ASN A 319 29.40 -2.84 4.98
N PRO A 320 28.14 -3.09 5.39
CA PRO A 320 27.03 -3.67 4.61
C PRO A 320 26.30 -2.69 3.67
N LEU A 321 25.55 -3.25 2.71
CA LEU A 321 24.50 -2.57 1.96
C LEU A 321 23.15 -2.82 2.66
N THR A 322 22.42 -1.75 2.95
CA THR A 322 21.21 -1.79 3.77
C THR A 322 20.04 -1.09 3.09
N ILE A 323 18.82 -1.37 3.56
CA ILE A 323 17.62 -0.62 3.25
C ILE A 323 16.99 -0.12 4.55
N ALA A 324 16.82 1.20 4.69
CA ALA A 324 16.08 1.83 5.77
C ALA A 324 14.68 2.24 5.28
N LEU A 325 13.67 2.09 6.13
CA LEU A 325 12.27 2.32 5.83
C LEU A 325 11.67 3.40 6.75
N SER A 326 10.80 4.23 6.18
CA SER A 326 10.06 5.27 6.89
C SER A 326 8.62 5.31 6.43
N LYS A 327 7.68 5.30 7.39
CA LYS A 327 6.25 5.37 7.10
C LYS A 327 5.80 6.78 6.70
N ASP A 328 6.40 7.81 7.29
CA ASP A 328 6.03 9.21 7.11
C ASP A 328 6.99 9.97 6.17
N GLY A 329 8.12 9.38 5.82
CA GLY A 329 9.18 10.03 5.05
C GLY A 329 9.91 11.12 5.84
N VAL A 330 9.87 11.04 7.18
CA VAL A 330 10.56 11.92 8.12
C VAL A 330 11.41 11.09 9.09
N LEU A 331 10.81 10.13 9.79
CA LEU A 331 11.51 9.24 10.72
C LEU A 331 11.75 7.87 10.06
N PHE A 332 13.01 7.52 9.86
CA PHE A 332 13.42 6.18 9.49
C PHE A 332 13.65 5.36 10.76
N ASP A 333 12.80 4.36 10.99
CA ASP A 333 12.73 3.62 12.25
C ASP A 333 13.02 2.13 12.11
N ARG A 334 13.11 1.63 10.88
CA ARG A 334 13.35 0.22 10.55
C ARG A 334 14.39 0.12 9.45
N ALA A 335 15.25 -0.89 9.53
CA ALA A 335 16.24 -1.15 8.50
C ALA A 335 16.60 -2.63 8.44
N PHE A 336 17.10 -3.06 7.28
CA PHE A 336 17.55 -4.43 7.04
C PHE A 336 18.85 -4.44 6.25
N VAL A 337 19.68 -5.46 6.46
CA VAL A 337 20.81 -5.76 5.58
C VAL A 337 20.26 -6.36 4.28
N ILE A 338 20.66 -5.79 3.14
CA ILE A 338 20.49 -6.43 1.83
C ILE A 338 21.66 -7.37 1.59
N ARG A 339 22.90 -6.88 1.73
CA ARG A 339 24.15 -7.64 1.58
C ARG A 339 25.15 -7.27 2.67
N SER A 340 25.86 -8.25 3.20
CA SER A 340 26.94 -8.02 4.19
C SER A 340 28.10 -9.01 4.07
N GLU A 341 28.08 -9.85 3.05
CA GLU A 341 29.14 -10.84 2.87
C GLU A 341 30.46 -10.12 2.61
N GLN A 342 31.55 -10.67 3.13
CA GLN A 342 32.86 -10.11 2.89
C GLN A 342 33.20 -10.23 1.40
N THR A 343 33.71 -9.16 0.82
CA THR A 343 34.17 -9.11 -0.56
C THR A 343 35.65 -8.74 -0.58
N SER A 344 36.34 -9.09 -1.67
CA SER A 344 37.71 -8.68 -1.92
C SER A 344 37.89 -8.40 -3.40
N MET A 345 38.44 -7.22 -3.71
CA MET A 345 38.80 -6.78 -5.05
C MET A 345 39.87 -7.72 -5.65
N ARG A 346 39.64 -8.19 -6.87
CA ARG A 346 40.53 -9.10 -7.60
C ARG A 346 41.53 -8.35 -8.48
N PHE A 347 41.12 -7.22 -9.03
CA PHE A 347 41.90 -6.41 -9.97
C PHE A 347 42.09 -5.00 -9.41
N LYS A 348 43.33 -4.61 -9.11
CA LYS A 348 43.60 -3.23 -8.66
C LYS A 348 43.31 -2.23 -9.77
N GLY A 349 42.69 -1.11 -9.42
CA GLY A 349 42.42 -0.01 -10.34
C GLY A 349 42.07 1.27 -9.58
N THR A 350 42.07 2.39 -10.29
CA THR A 350 41.84 3.72 -9.71
C THR A 350 40.47 3.78 -9.06
N ASN A 351 40.39 4.29 -7.83
CA ASN A 351 39.16 4.45 -7.02
C ASN A 351 38.35 3.17 -6.73
N LYS A 352 38.90 1.98 -7.01
CA LYS A 352 38.28 0.70 -6.65
C LYS A 352 38.52 0.37 -5.17
N LEU A 353 37.61 -0.38 -4.57
CA LEU A 353 37.63 -0.79 -3.17
C LEU A 353 36.61 -1.89 -2.89
N ASP A 354 36.80 -2.63 -1.80
CA ASP A 354 35.88 -3.67 -1.35
C ASP A 354 34.50 -3.11 -0.95
N GLY A 355 33.43 -3.72 -1.46
CA GLY A 355 32.07 -3.51 -0.95
C GLY A 355 30.95 -3.68 -1.97
N TRP A 356 29.73 -3.65 -1.44
CA TRP A 356 28.43 -3.70 -2.15
C TRP A 356 27.91 -2.27 -2.26
N GLN A 357 27.90 -1.69 -3.45
CA GLN A 357 27.90 -0.23 -3.56
C GLN A 357 27.14 0.30 -4.78
N TYR A 358 26.80 1.58 -4.68
CA TYR A 358 26.14 2.39 -5.69
C TYR A 358 24.69 2.04 -6.02
N PRO A 359 23.89 1.52 -5.06
CA PRO A 359 22.62 0.85 -5.34
C PRO A 359 21.68 1.65 -6.24
N THR A 360 20.90 0.95 -7.07
CA THR A 360 19.67 1.45 -7.67
C THR A 360 18.59 0.40 -7.54
N ALA A 361 17.32 0.81 -7.53
CA ALA A 361 16.24 -0.13 -7.31
C ALA A 361 14.95 0.20 -8.07
N VAL A 362 14.20 -0.84 -8.40
CA VAL A 362 12.86 -0.73 -8.96
C VAL A 362 11.95 -1.79 -8.35
N VAL A 363 10.69 -1.41 -8.11
CA VAL A 363 9.65 -2.38 -7.77
C VAL A 363 9.08 -2.93 -9.07
N TRP A 364 9.08 -4.25 -9.19
CA TRP A 364 8.45 -4.93 -10.31
C TRP A 364 7.67 -6.14 -9.79
N LYS A 365 6.38 -6.19 -10.12
CA LYS A 365 5.44 -7.18 -9.60
C LYS A 365 5.43 -7.14 -8.06
N ASP A 366 5.69 -8.26 -7.40
CA ASP A 366 5.68 -8.43 -5.94
C ASP A 366 7.08 -8.34 -5.30
N HIS A 367 8.07 -7.86 -6.04
CA HIS A 367 9.47 -7.78 -5.60
C HIS A 367 10.07 -6.38 -5.75
N LEU A 368 10.99 -6.05 -4.84
CA LEU A 368 11.96 -4.97 -5.00
C LEU A 368 13.25 -5.57 -5.57
N TYR A 369 13.71 -5.05 -6.71
CA TYR A 369 14.98 -5.43 -7.32
C TYR A 369 16.01 -4.35 -7.01
N VAL A 370 17.14 -4.74 -6.43
CA VAL A 370 18.24 -3.84 -6.07
C VAL A 370 19.48 -4.25 -6.85
N ALA A 371 19.92 -3.40 -7.78
CA ALA A 371 21.16 -3.58 -8.54
C ALA A 371 22.30 -2.83 -7.85
N TYR A 372 23.49 -3.43 -7.81
CA TYR A 372 24.69 -2.90 -7.15
C TYR A 372 25.95 -3.45 -7.81
N SER A 373 26.99 -2.63 -7.81
CA SER A 373 28.33 -3.10 -8.12
C SER A 373 29.00 -3.76 -6.92
N ILE A 374 29.88 -4.72 -7.19
CA ILE A 374 30.68 -5.44 -6.19
C ILE A 374 32.13 -5.11 -6.46
N ASN A 375 32.78 -4.47 -5.50
CA ASN A 375 34.17 -4.00 -5.56
C ASN A 375 34.54 -3.05 -6.72
N LYS A 376 33.52 -2.54 -7.43
CA LYS A 376 33.62 -1.90 -8.74
C LYS A 376 34.20 -2.84 -9.84
N GLU A 377 33.90 -4.13 -9.78
CA GLU A 377 34.41 -5.17 -10.70
C GLU A 377 33.30 -5.99 -11.33
N ASP A 378 32.35 -6.38 -10.48
CA ASP A 378 31.23 -7.23 -10.84
C ASP A 378 29.94 -6.44 -10.70
N GLU A 379 28.93 -6.88 -11.43
CA GLU A 379 27.57 -6.33 -11.37
C GLU A 379 26.62 -7.38 -10.80
N GLY A 380 25.77 -6.98 -9.86
CA GLY A 380 24.87 -7.90 -9.17
C GLY A 380 23.49 -7.31 -8.92
N VAL A 381 22.50 -8.19 -8.84
CA VAL A 381 21.14 -7.85 -8.44
C VAL A 381 20.69 -8.74 -7.28
N THR A 382 19.98 -8.17 -6.33
CA THR A 382 19.20 -8.93 -5.33
C THR A 382 17.72 -8.61 -5.53
N ARG A 383 16.88 -9.64 -5.65
CA ARG A 383 15.42 -9.49 -5.61
C ARG A 383 14.89 -9.85 -4.22
N ILE A 384 14.03 -9.00 -3.67
CA ILE A 384 13.49 -9.11 -2.32
C ILE A 384 11.97 -9.09 -2.45
N ALA A 385 11.28 -10.09 -1.91
CA ALA A 385 9.82 -10.08 -1.91
C ALA A 385 9.33 -8.91 -1.05
N LEU A 386 8.38 -8.12 -1.54
CA LEU A 386 7.89 -6.94 -0.82
C LEU A 386 7.32 -7.30 0.57
N ARG A 387 6.77 -8.50 0.71
CA ARG A 387 6.27 -9.03 2.00
C ARG A 387 7.37 -9.18 3.06
N ASP A 388 8.61 -9.43 2.65
CA ASP A 388 9.75 -9.62 3.55
C ASP A 388 10.32 -8.27 4.02
N LEU A 389 9.96 -7.17 3.34
CA LEU A 389 10.16 -5.79 3.79
C LEU A 389 8.98 -5.25 4.63
N LYS A 390 7.85 -5.99 4.64
CA LYS A 390 6.61 -5.65 5.34
C LYS A 390 6.50 -6.27 6.72
N THR A 391 7.58 -6.79 7.30
CA THR A 391 7.58 -7.17 8.72
C THR A 391 7.45 -5.92 9.59
N VAL A 392 6.20 -5.45 9.71
CA VAL A 392 5.68 -4.85 10.93
C VAL A 392 5.82 -5.96 11.96
N ALA A 393 6.93 -5.89 12.66
CA ALA A 393 7.25 -6.51 13.94
C ALA A 393 6.90 -7.99 14.14
N ASP A 394 7.88 -8.78 14.58
CA ASP A 394 7.62 -9.97 15.43
C ASP A 394 7.02 -9.53 16.80
N ASN A 395 6.13 -8.54 16.82
CA ASN A 395 5.58 -7.92 18.00
C ASN A 395 4.09 -7.73 17.81
N HIS A 396 3.32 -8.69 18.31
CA HIS A 396 1.86 -8.63 18.40
C HIS A 396 1.35 -7.84 19.59
N ARG A 397 2.21 -7.10 20.29
CA ARG A 397 1.80 -6.19 21.36
C ARG A 397 1.28 -4.90 20.76
N PHE A 398 -0.02 -4.88 20.50
CA PHE A 398 -0.74 -3.67 20.11
C PHE A 398 -1.74 -3.27 21.19
N ASP A 399 -2.01 -1.97 21.30
CA ASP A 399 -3.17 -1.43 22.00
C ASP A 399 -4.10 -0.71 21.03
N VAL A 400 -5.36 -0.58 21.43
CA VAL A 400 -6.39 0.22 20.75
C VAL A 400 -6.60 1.51 21.50
N LYS A 401 -6.58 2.64 20.77
CA LYS A 401 -6.89 3.97 21.31
C LYS A 401 -8.11 4.54 20.62
N ILE A 402 -9.02 5.09 21.42
CA ILE A 402 -10.19 5.81 20.91
C ILE A 402 -9.81 7.27 20.69
N ASP A 403 -9.87 7.72 19.44
CA ASP A 403 -9.56 9.10 19.07
C ASP A 403 -10.71 10.03 19.43
N ARG A 404 -11.94 9.64 19.04
CA ARG A 404 -13.17 10.39 19.28
C ARG A 404 -14.41 9.57 18.94
N ARG A 405 -15.55 10.03 19.42
CA ARG A 405 -16.88 9.49 19.07
C ARG A 405 -17.72 10.57 18.39
N VAL A 406 -18.59 10.16 17.46
CA VAL A 406 -19.49 11.06 16.72
C VAL A 406 -20.90 10.52 16.68
N THR A 407 -21.88 11.39 16.46
CA THR A 407 -23.23 10.98 16.09
C THR A 407 -23.38 11.12 14.58
N VAL A 408 -23.64 10.01 13.89
CA VAL A 408 -23.85 9.97 12.44
C VAL A 408 -25.32 10.23 12.12
N VAL A 409 -26.22 9.59 12.86
CA VAL A 409 -27.66 9.81 12.79
C VAL A 409 -28.18 10.05 14.21
N PRO A 410 -28.83 11.18 14.49
CA PRO A 410 -29.35 11.48 15.82
C PRO A 410 -30.53 10.56 16.20
N PRO A 411 -30.78 10.35 17.50
CA PRO A 411 -32.00 9.70 17.97
C PRO A 411 -33.23 10.49 17.53
N GLY A 412 -34.36 9.80 17.33
CA GLY A 412 -35.61 10.43 16.88
C GLY A 412 -35.70 10.66 15.36
N SER A 413 -34.70 10.25 14.58
CA SER A 413 -34.67 10.33 13.11
C SER A 413 -35.64 9.37 12.37
N GLY A 414 -36.57 8.72 13.09
CA GLY A 414 -37.46 7.71 12.55
C GLY A 414 -36.81 6.35 12.25
N LEU A 415 -35.52 6.17 12.58
CA LEU A 415 -34.82 4.90 12.42
C LEU A 415 -35.31 3.88 13.46
N LYS A 416 -35.90 2.78 12.99
CA LYS A 416 -36.46 1.72 13.86
C LYS A 416 -35.59 0.46 13.92
N ARG A 417 -34.80 0.22 12.88
CA ARG A 417 -33.87 -0.91 12.74
C ARG A 417 -32.78 -0.51 11.74
N ALA A 418 -31.54 -0.94 11.96
CA ALA A 418 -30.48 -0.68 11.02
C ALA A 418 -29.43 -1.79 11.03
N MET A 419 -29.48 -2.66 10.03
CA MET A 419 -28.31 -3.41 9.60
C MET A 419 -27.47 -2.52 8.69
N LEU A 420 -26.35 -2.06 9.22
CA LEU A 420 -25.42 -1.13 8.59
C LEU A 420 -24.38 -1.88 7.75
N GLY A 421 -24.01 -1.23 6.66
CA GLY A 421 -22.96 -1.57 5.73
C GLY A 421 -22.25 -0.28 5.33
N MET A 422 -20.92 -0.27 5.50
CA MET A 422 -20.09 0.89 5.24
C MET A 422 -18.96 0.53 4.31
N VAL A 423 -18.73 1.37 3.30
CA VAL A 423 -17.67 1.15 2.31
C VAL A 423 -16.94 2.44 2.02
N ARG A 424 -15.66 2.31 1.69
CA ARG A 424 -14.85 3.42 1.22
C ARG A 424 -14.74 3.37 -0.29
N HIS A 425 -15.15 4.45 -0.93
CA HIS A 425 -15.10 4.59 -2.38
C HIS A 425 -13.69 5.03 -2.83
N PRO A 426 -13.21 4.66 -4.04
CA PRO A 426 -11.92 5.08 -4.57
C PRO A 426 -11.67 6.60 -4.63
N ASP A 427 -12.73 7.42 -4.71
CA ASP A 427 -12.66 8.90 -4.62
C ASP A 427 -12.31 9.40 -3.20
N GLY A 428 -12.17 8.50 -2.23
CA GLY A 428 -11.87 8.80 -0.84
C GLY A 428 -13.10 8.96 0.05
N SER A 429 -14.31 9.05 -0.52
CA SER A 429 -15.55 9.20 0.25
C SER A 429 -15.95 7.90 0.95
N ILE A 430 -16.73 8.04 2.02
CA ILE A 430 -17.31 6.92 2.79
C ILE A 430 -18.82 6.94 2.57
N LEU A 431 -19.38 5.78 2.25
CA LEU A 431 -20.82 5.56 2.10
C LEU A 431 -21.32 4.59 3.17
N LEU A 432 -22.51 4.87 3.69
CA LEU A 432 -23.19 4.08 4.72
C LEU A 432 -24.67 3.94 4.35
N ASN A 433 -25.22 2.73 4.35
CA ASN A 433 -26.66 2.53 4.20
C ASN A 433 -27.40 2.70 5.54
N LEU A 434 -28.70 3.00 5.46
CA LEU A 434 -29.63 2.89 6.58
C LEU A 434 -30.74 1.90 6.17
N GLN A 435 -30.69 0.67 6.68
CA GLN A 435 -31.49 -0.46 6.18
C GLN A 435 -32.96 -0.15 5.85
N THR A 436 -33.65 0.57 6.72
CA THR A 436 -35.09 0.86 6.58
C THR A 436 -35.40 2.24 6.01
N GLN A 437 -34.41 2.98 5.53
CA GLN A 437 -34.60 4.30 4.93
C GLN A 437 -34.04 4.30 3.50
N PRO A 438 -34.72 4.92 2.53
CA PRO A 438 -34.28 4.97 1.14
C PRO A 438 -33.20 6.05 0.94
N VAL A 439 -32.12 5.97 1.72
CA VAL A 439 -31.00 6.91 1.66
C VAL A 439 -29.67 6.19 1.85
N LEU A 440 -28.63 6.73 1.21
CA LEU A 440 -27.25 6.52 1.61
C LEU A 440 -26.76 7.76 2.36
N LEU A 441 -25.96 7.57 3.40
CA LEU A 441 -25.18 8.65 4.00
C LEU A 441 -23.81 8.69 3.33
N ARG A 442 -23.35 9.89 2.98
CA ARG A 442 -22.04 10.12 2.39
C ARG A 442 -21.20 11.01 3.29
N SER A 443 -19.93 10.67 3.47
CA SER A 443 -18.93 11.57 4.02
C SER A 443 -17.77 11.77 3.04
N ARG A 444 -17.34 13.02 2.89
CA ARG A 444 -16.17 13.41 2.06
C ARG A 444 -14.93 13.78 2.88
N ASP A 445 -15.06 13.80 4.20
CA ASP A 445 -14.05 14.27 5.14
C ASP A 445 -13.71 13.19 6.17
N ASN A 446 -13.68 11.94 5.71
CA ASN A 446 -13.37 10.74 6.48
C ASN A 446 -14.32 10.54 7.69
N GLY A 447 -15.61 10.71 7.49
CA GLY A 447 -16.66 10.43 8.48
C GLY A 447 -16.83 11.51 9.54
N LYS A 448 -16.24 12.70 9.37
CA LYS A 448 -16.47 13.85 10.28
C LYS A 448 -17.87 14.40 10.09
N ASN A 449 -18.28 14.63 8.83
CA ASN A 449 -19.59 15.11 8.46
C ASN A 449 -20.28 14.14 7.50
N TRP A 450 -21.60 14.06 7.60
CA TRP A 450 -22.42 13.14 6.82
C TRP A 450 -23.58 13.87 6.14
N THR A 451 -23.72 13.65 4.84
CA THR A 451 -24.86 14.15 4.06
C THR A 451 -25.77 13.00 3.69
N ARG A 452 -27.09 13.21 3.80
CA ARG A 452 -28.09 12.26 3.32
C ARG A 452 -28.18 12.39 1.81
N VAL A 453 -28.13 11.25 1.11
CA VAL A 453 -28.34 11.19 -0.33
C VAL A 453 -29.55 10.29 -0.60
N PRO A 454 -30.63 10.83 -1.19
CA PRO A 454 -31.77 10.02 -1.60
C PRO A 454 -31.34 8.88 -2.51
N LEU A 455 -31.98 7.72 -2.32
CA LEU A 455 -31.78 6.54 -3.14
C LEU A 455 -33.10 6.19 -3.82
N GLU A 456 -33.11 6.32 -5.15
CA GLU A 456 -34.25 5.98 -6.00
C GLU A 456 -33.87 4.79 -6.89
N LEU A 457 -34.62 3.70 -6.76
CA LEU A 457 -34.45 2.48 -7.55
C LEU A 457 -35.73 2.27 -8.37
N PRO A 458 -35.86 2.92 -9.55
CA PRO A 458 -37.14 2.98 -10.28
C PRO A 458 -37.63 1.60 -10.72
N ASP A 459 -36.70 0.68 -11.02
CA ASP A 459 -37.00 -0.69 -11.46
C ASP A 459 -37.21 -1.66 -10.29
N ALA A 460 -37.05 -1.22 -9.04
CA ALA A 460 -37.26 -2.04 -7.86
C ALA A 460 -38.72 -1.97 -7.38
N PRO A 461 -39.29 -3.08 -6.86
CA PRO A 461 -40.60 -3.02 -6.21
C PRO A 461 -40.60 -2.02 -5.04
N PRO A 462 -41.77 -1.52 -4.59
CA PRO A 462 -41.82 -0.62 -3.44
C PRO A 462 -41.45 -1.32 -2.12
N LYS A 463 -41.18 -0.53 -1.07
CA LYS A 463 -40.92 -1.00 0.32
C LYS A 463 -39.70 -1.92 0.47
N GLN A 464 -38.68 -1.72 -0.35
CA GLN A 464 -37.41 -2.44 -0.25
C GLN A 464 -36.58 -1.94 0.92
N LYS A 465 -35.93 -2.87 1.63
CA LYS A 465 -34.93 -2.61 2.66
C LYS A 465 -33.55 -2.89 2.08
N LEU A 466 -32.60 -2.00 2.38
CA LEU A 466 -31.23 -2.11 1.87
C LEU A 466 -30.37 -2.91 2.85
N HIS A 467 -29.93 -4.09 2.45
CA HIS A 467 -29.18 -4.99 3.33
C HIS A 467 -27.67 -4.90 3.10
N ALA A 468 -27.17 -4.82 1.87
CA ALA A 468 -25.72 -4.70 1.61
C ALA A 468 -25.37 -3.59 0.62
N LEU A 469 -24.16 -3.07 0.77
CA LEU A 469 -23.58 -2.01 -0.04
C LEU A 469 -22.12 -2.37 -0.40
N ALA A 470 -21.75 -2.20 -1.66
CA ALA A 470 -20.36 -2.33 -2.13
C ALA A 470 -20.01 -1.34 -3.24
N VAL A 471 -18.70 -1.25 -3.48
CA VAL A 471 -18.10 -0.49 -4.57
C VAL A 471 -17.19 -1.43 -5.36
N SER A 472 -17.41 -1.57 -6.66
CA SER A 472 -16.49 -2.30 -7.55
C SER A 472 -15.26 -1.45 -7.90
N ARG A 473 -14.19 -2.08 -8.38
CA ARG A 473 -12.92 -1.38 -8.71
C ARG A 473 -13.07 -0.28 -9.76
N ASP A 474 -14.05 -0.38 -10.64
CA ASP A 474 -14.39 0.67 -11.62
C ASP A 474 -15.16 1.84 -11.00
N GLY A 475 -15.57 1.74 -9.73
CA GLY A 475 -16.27 2.78 -8.98
C GLY A 475 -17.79 2.68 -9.01
N ARG A 476 -18.39 1.61 -9.53
CA ARG A 476 -19.86 1.44 -9.48
C ARG A 476 -20.33 1.03 -8.09
N LEU A 477 -21.54 1.46 -7.73
CA LEU A 477 -22.21 1.06 -6.49
C LEU A 477 -23.03 -0.20 -6.72
N TRP A 478 -22.97 -1.12 -5.76
CA TRP A 478 -23.71 -2.36 -5.73
C TRP A 478 -24.56 -2.41 -4.46
N LEU A 479 -25.85 -2.67 -4.62
CA LEU A 479 -26.82 -2.66 -3.54
C LEU A 479 -27.57 -3.99 -3.56
N MET A 480 -27.71 -4.63 -2.40
CA MET A 480 -28.57 -5.81 -2.24
C MET A 480 -29.76 -5.43 -1.37
N HIS A 481 -30.97 -5.65 -1.87
CA HIS A 481 -32.20 -5.23 -1.21
C HIS A 481 -33.32 -6.25 -1.36
N GLN A 482 -34.26 -6.24 -0.40
CA GLN A 482 -35.38 -7.18 -0.30
C GLN A 482 -36.61 -6.48 0.27
N SER A 483 -37.80 -7.00 -0.03
CA SER A 483 -39.01 -6.65 0.71
C SER A 483 -39.03 -7.36 2.07
N SER A 484 -40.05 -7.06 2.88
CA SER A 484 -40.24 -7.78 4.13
C SER A 484 -40.83 -9.17 3.88
N GLY A 485 -40.35 -10.17 4.61
CA GLY A 485 -40.88 -11.55 4.55
C GLY A 485 -39.92 -12.57 3.93
N GLY A 486 -38.82 -12.12 3.30
CA GLY A 486 -37.76 -13.00 2.81
C GLY A 486 -38.17 -13.84 1.60
N LYS A 487 -39.05 -13.32 0.76
CA LYS A 487 -39.55 -14.02 -0.45
C LYS A 487 -39.04 -13.44 -1.77
N ASP A 488 -38.22 -12.40 -1.71
CA ASP A 488 -37.60 -11.77 -2.88
C ASP A 488 -36.14 -11.40 -2.58
N LEU A 489 -35.34 -11.27 -3.64
CA LEU A 489 -33.95 -10.87 -3.58
C LEU A 489 -33.60 -10.08 -4.82
N PHE A 490 -33.04 -8.89 -4.63
CA PHE A 490 -32.65 -8.01 -5.72
C PHE A 490 -31.24 -7.47 -5.52
N VAL A 491 -30.56 -7.26 -6.64
CA VAL A 491 -29.31 -6.50 -6.70
C VAL A 491 -29.47 -5.34 -7.67
N SER A 492 -29.13 -4.15 -7.20
CA SER A 492 -29.07 -2.94 -8.02
C SER A 492 -27.63 -2.50 -8.22
N VAL A 493 -27.25 -2.18 -9.46
CA VAL A 493 -25.91 -1.70 -9.83
C VAL A 493 -26.02 -0.35 -10.51
N SER A 494 -25.16 0.61 -10.15
CA SER A 494 -25.13 1.89 -10.85
C SER A 494 -24.61 1.71 -12.30
N LYS A 495 -25.27 2.35 -13.26
CA LYS A 495 -24.87 2.28 -14.68
C LYS A 495 -23.61 3.09 -14.95
N GLU A 496 -23.34 4.10 -14.13
CA GLU A 496 -22.14 4.95 -14.17
C GLU A 496 -21.27 4.73 -12.90
N PRO A 497 -19.95 4.96 -13.00
CA PRO A 497 -19.08 4.96 -11.83
C PRO A 497 -19.27 6.23 -10.98
N PHE A 498 -19.16 6.08 -9.67
CA PHE A 498 -19.43 7.14 -8.69
C PHE A 498 -18.19 7.99 -8.39
N GLN A 499 -17.68 8.78 -9.35
CA GLN A 499 -16.48 9.61 -9.12
C GLN A 499 -16.77 11.12 -9.03
N ARG A 500 -17.80 11.60 -9.73
CA ARG A 500 -18.20 13.03 -9.76
C ARG A 500 -19.71 13.26 -9.76
N THR A 501 -20.49 12.29 -10.25
CA THR A 501 -21.96 12.33 -10.25
C THR A 501 -22.51 12.14 -8.82
N PRO A 502 -23.39 13.02 -8.32
CA PRO A 502 -24.12 12.79 -7.07
C PRO A 502 -24.85 11.44 -7.10
N VAL A 503 -24.91 10.71 -5.97
CA VAL A 503 -25.63 9.40 -5.93
C VAL A 503 -27.10 9.57 -6.37
N ALA A 504 -27.73 10.70 -6.03
CA ALA A 504 -29.10 11.01 -6.45
C ALA A 504 -29.28 11.16 -7.98
N GLN A 505 -28.20 11.24 -8.74
CA GLN A 505 -28.21 11.31 -10.21
C GLN A 505 -27.70 10.00 -10.85
N LEU A 506 -27.32 9.00 -10.06
CA LEU A 506 -26.94 7.70 -10.61
C LEU A 506 -28.17 7.03 -11.18
N THR A 507 -28.00 6.42 -12.34
CA THR A 507 -29.02 5.53 -12.89
C THR A 507 -28.69 4.09 -12.52
N TRP A 508 -29.73 3.26 -12.39
CA TRP A 508 -29.60 1.91 -11.82
C TRP A 508 -30.03 0.84 -12.81
N MET A 509 -29.43 -0.34 -12.67
CA MET A 509 -29.92 -1.59 -13.25
C MET A 509 -30.28 -2.51 -12.09
N THR A 510 -31.54 -2.91 -12.00
CA THR A 510 -32.04 -3.81 -10.96
C THR A 510 -32.25 -5.22 -11.52
N THR A 511 -31.63 -6.22 -10.87
CA THR A 511 -31.77 -7.63 -11.22
C THR A 511 -32.46 -8.36 -10.09
N ARG A 512 -33.56 -9.07 -10.39
CA ARG A 512 -34.16 -10.04 -9.47
C ARG A 512 -33.39 -11.35 -9.51
N ILE A 513 -33.04 -11.88 -8.34
CA ILE A 513 -32.35 -13.17 -8.21
C ILE A 513 -33.40 -14.25 -7.91
N ASP A 514 -33.43 -15.29 -8.75
CA ASP A 514 -34.22 -16.50 -8.49
C ASP A 514 -33.48 -17.42 -7.51
N TYR A 515 -33.55 -17.09 -6.22
CA TYR A 515 -32.86 -17.82 -5.18
C TYR A 515 -33.38 -19.25 -4.99
N THR A 516 -34.59 -19.56 -5.47
CA THR A 516 -35.19 -20.90 -5.35
C THR A 516 -34.38 -21.94 -6.12
N ARG A 517 -33.76 -21.54 -7.24
CA ARG A 517 -32.91 -22.37 -8.11
C ARG A 517 -31.48 -22.54 -7.63
N LEU A 518 -31.09 -21.87 -6.54
CA LEU A 518 -29.76 -21.99 -5.95
C LEU A 518 -29.61 -23.23 -5.07
N ALA A 519 -30.73 -23.92 -4.76
CA ALA A 519 -30.69 -25.17 -4.01
C ALA A 519 -29.90 -26.24 -4.79
N PRO A 520 -29.05 -27.04 -4.11
CA PRO A 520 -28.33 -28.14 -4.75
C PRO A 520 -29.27 -29.14 -5.45
N HIS A 521 -30.48 -29.32 -4.92
CA HIS A 521 -31.51 -30.21 -5.46
C HIS A 521 -32.71 -29.42 -5.98
N ARG A 522 -32.95 -29.45 -7.30
CA ARG A 522 -34.02 -28.66 -7.95
C ARG A 522 -35.43 -28.98 -7.48
N GLU A 523 -35.68 -30.23 -7.09
CA GLU A 523 -36.99 -30.68 -6.58
C GLU A 523 -37.27 -30.18 -5.15
N ARG A 524 -36.25 -29.62 -4.49
CA ARG A 524 -36.31 -29.13 -3.10
C ARG A 524 -35.75 -27.70 -3.04
N PRO A 525 -36.48 -26.71 -3.58
CA PRO A 525 -36.00 -25.34 -3.62
C PRO A 525 -35.91 -24.72 -2.22
N PHE A 526 -35.07 -23.70 -2.09
CA PHE A 526 -35.14 -22.81 -0.94
C PHE A 526 -36.46 -22.05 -0.91
N ALA A 527 -37.11 -22.00 0.25
CA ALA A 527 -38.39 -21.34 0.46
C ALA A 527 -38.24 -19.87 0.86
N PHE A 528 -37.11 -19.52 1.47
CA PHE A 528 -36.85 -18.17 1.98
C PHE A 528 -35.42 -17.71 1.74
N CYS A 529 -35.26 -16.40 1.57
CA CYS A 529 -33.98 -15.70 1.55
C CYS A 529 -34.01 -14.56 2.58
N TYR A 530 -33.30 -14.74 3.70
CA TYR A 530 -33.18 -13.74 4.75
C TYR A 530 -31.74 -13.26 4.83
N ASN A 531 -31.47 -12.09 4.27
CA ASN A 531 -30.19 -11.44 4.41
C ASN A 531 -30.26 -10.32 5.43
N ASP A 532 -29.13 -10.08 6.08
CA ASP A 532 -29.08 -9.08 7.12
C ASP A 532 -27.99 -8.04 6.88
N TYR A 533 -26.80 -8.29 6.28
CA TYR A 533 -25.82 -7.21 5.96
C TYR A 533 -24.55 -7.59 5.18
N ASN A 534 -23.92 -6.59 4.51
CA ASN A 534 -22.52 -6.54 3.99
C ASN A 534 -21.89 -7.84 3.45
N THR A 535 -22.36 -8.30 2.29
CA THR A 535 -22.04 -9.62 1.71
C THR A 535 -21.31 -9.59 0.37
N PHE A 536 -20.94 -8.42 -0.15
CA PHE A 536 -20.32 -8.30 -1.47
C PHE A 536 -18.80 -8.28 -1.45
N PHE A 537 -18.18 -8.85 -2.49
CA PHE A 537 -16.77 -8.64 -2.79
C PHE A 537 -16.45 -8.88 -4.28
N GLN A 538 -15.33 -8.34 -4.78
CA GLN A 538 -14.92 -8.46 -6.18
C GLN A 538 -13.63 -9.26 -6.36
N GLN A 539 -13.68 -10.32 -7.18
CA GLN A 539 -12.50 -11.08 -7.59
C GLN A 539 -11.64 -10.32 -8.62
N ARG A 540 -10.39 -10.76 -8.84
CA ARG A 540 -9.44 -10.05 -9.73
C ARG A 540 -9.93 -9.93 -11.18
N ASP A 541 -10.64 -10.93 -11.67
CA ASP A 541 -11.20 -10.99 -13.03
C ASP A 541 -12.44 -10.07 -13.23
N GLY A 542 -12.87 -9.38 -12.18
CA GLY A 542 -14.05 -8.51 -12.21
C GLY A 542 -15.33 -9.18 -11.71
N THR A 543 -15.33 -10.51 -11.47
CA THR A 543 -16.47 -11.25 -10.93
C THR A 543 -16.91 -10.66 -9.59
N MET A 544 -18.19 -10.29 -9.50
CA MET A 544 -18.81 -9.87 -8.25
C MET A 544 -19.41 -11.08 -7.54
N ALA A 545 -19.08 -11.24 -6.26
CA ALA A 545 -19.65 -12.26 -5.40
C ALA A 545 -20.54 -11.63 -4.33
N LEU A 546 -21.57 -12.36 -3.91
CA LEU A 546 -22.57 -11.94 -2.94
C LEU A 546 -22.94 -13.13 -2.05
N GLY A 547 -22.77 -13.00 -0.73
CA GLY A 547 -23.34 -13.93 0.25
C GLY A 547 -24.85 -13.74 0.40
N VAL A 548 -25.58 -14.85 0.49
CA VAL A 548 -27.03 -14.90 0.69
C VAL A 548 -27.42 -15.97 1.72
N GLY A 549 -28.21 -15.59 2.72
CA GLY A 549 -28.81 -16.50 3.69
C GLY A 549 -30.09 -17.14 3.15
N LEU A 550 -30.05 -18.44 2.92
CA LEU A 550 -31.15 -19.23 2.34
C LEU A 550 -31.71 -20.23 3.36
N ARG A 551 -33.00 -20.58 3.23
CA ARG A 551 -33.66 -21.56 4.11
C ARG A 551 -34.67 -22.41 3.35
N TYR A 552 -34.76 -23.67 3.73
CA TYR A 552 -35.85 -24.57 3.34
C TYR A 552 -37.13 -24.26 4.14
N GLU A 553 -38.27 -24.77 3.69
CA GLU A 553 -39.57 -24.53 4.33
C GLU A 553 -39.62 -25.06 5.77
N ASP A 554 -39.01 -26.22 6.01
CA ASP A 554 -38.90 -26.91 7.30
C ASP A 554 -37.57 -26.63 8.03
N SER A 555 -36.88 -25.54 7.70
CA SER A 555 -35.57 -25.20 8.30
C SER A 555 -35.60 -25.09 9.84
N ASN A 556 -36.78 -24.91 10.45
CA ASN A 556 -36.91 -24.80 11.90
C ASN A 556 -36.91 -26.17 12.61
N ASP A 557 -37.12 -27.27 11.88
CA ASP A 557 -37.02 -28.62 12.45
C ASP A 557 -35.58 -29.13 12.35
N TYR A 558 -34.85 -29.04 13.46
CA TYR A 558 -33.48 -29.58 13.57
C TYR A 558 -33.44 -31.09 13.82
N GLN A 559 -34.57 -31.72 14.11
CA GLN A 559 -34.70 -33.15 14.40
C GLN A 559 -35.20 -33.96 13.20
N GLN A 560 -35.47 -33.30 12.08
CA GLN A 560 -35.86 -33.94 10.82
C GLN A 560 -34.84 -34.99 10.36
N GLN A 561 -35.27 -35.95 9.55
CA GLN A 561 -34.39 -37.05 9.12
C GLN A 561 -33.27 -36.59 8.18
N ASP A 562 -33.56 -35.63 7.29
CA ASP A 562 -32.60 -35.07 6.35
C ASP A 562 -31.82 -33.92 7.00
N GLN A 563 -30.61 -34.22 7.50
CA GLN A 563 -29.78 -33.26 8.22
C GLN A 563 -29.05 -32.25 7.30
N SER A 564 -29.29 -32.28 5.98
CA SER A 564 -28.77 -31.27 5.03
C SER A 564 -29.63 -30.00 4.93
N ARG A 565 -30.75 -29.95 5.65
CA ARG A 565 -31.80 -28.91 5.53
C ARG A 565 -32.04 -28.01 6.74
N PRO A 566 -31.77 -28.43 7.99
CA PRO A 566 -32.04 -27.59 9.13
C PRO A 566 -31.28 -26.27 9.13
N GLY A 567 -31.95 -25.23 9.61
CA GLY A 567 -31.36 -23.95 9.92
C GLY A 567 -31.05 -23.08 8.71
N PHE A 568 -29.94 -22.37 8.80
CA PHE A 568 -29.54 -21.33 7.87
C PHE A 568 -28.54 -21.89 6.86
N HIS A 569 -28.68 -21.56 5.58
CA HIS A 569 -27.69 -21.92 4.56
C HIS A 569 -27.09 -20.65 3.98
N GLU A 570 -25.96 -20.21 4.53
CA GLU A 570 -25.22 -19.12 3.91
C GLU A 570 -24.58 -19.63 2.62
N THR A 571 -24.92 -18.99 1.51
CA THR A 571 -24.50 -19.38 0.16
C THR A 571 -23.85 -18.19 -0.52
N LEU A 572 -22.69 -18.40 -1.13
CA LEU A 572 -22.04 -17.40 -1.97
C LEU A 572 -22.49 -17.59 -3.43
N ILE A 573 -23.01 -16.54 -4.06
CA ILE A 573 -23.36 -16.51 -5.47
C ILE A 573 -22.52 -15.48 -6.22
N ARG A 574 -22.42 -15.63 -7.55
CA ARG A 574 -21.51 -14.85 -8.39
C ARG A 574 -22.21 -14.30 -9.63
N SER A 575 -21.70 -13.15 -10.08
CA SER A 575 -22.03 -12.53 -11.36
C SER A 575 -20.75 -12.21 -12.13
N ARG A 576 -20.70 -12.65 -13.39
CA ARG A 576 -19.58 -12.42 -14.33
C ARG A 576 -19.91 -11.42 -15.44
N ASP A 577 -21.13 -10.89 -15.45
CA ASP A 577 -21.69 -10.12 -16.57
C ASP A 577 -22.17 -8.72 -16.16
N GLY A 578 -21.58 -8.18 -15.09
CA GLY A 578 -21.92 -6.86 -14.56
C GLY A 578 -23.23 -6.82 -13.75
N GLY A 579 -23.65 -7.95 -13.19
CA GLY A 579 -24.82 -8.05 -12.32
C GLY A 579 -26.12 -8.40 -13.04
N ARG A 580 -26.08 -8.73 -14.33
CA ARG A 580 -27.27 -9.11 -15.12
C ARG A 580 -27.78 -10.49 -14.76
N THR A 581 -26.86 -11.42 -14.48
CA THR A 581 -27.18 -12.75 -13.97
C THR A 581 -26.40 -13.05 -12.71
N TRP A 582 -27.01 -13.85 -11.83
CA TRP A 582 -26.45 -14.32 -10.58
C TRP A 582 -26.68 -15.82 -10.44
N GLY A 583 -25.63 -16.57 -10.13
CA GLY A 583 -25.67 -18.03 -10.01
C GLY A 583 -24.36 -18.56 -9.44
N ASP A 584 -23.98 -19.79 -9.85
CA ASP A 584 -22.74 -20.45 -9.40
C ASP A 584 -22.66 -20.49 -7.86
N PRO A 585 -23.60 -21.20 -7.19
CA PRO A 585 -23.68 -21.20 -5.73
C PRO A 585 -22.56 -22.04 -5.10
N THR A 586 -21.96 -21.50 -4.05
CA THR A 586 -21.10 -22.24 -3.12
C THR A 586 -21.72 -22.17 -1.73
N GLU A 587 -21.98 -23.31 -1.10
CA GLU A 587 -22.36 -23.31 0.32
C GLU A 587 -21.16 -22.85 1.15
N VAL A 588 -21.35 -21.77 1.91
CA VAL A 588 -20.32 -21.18 2.77
C VAL A 588 -20.28 -21.95 4.09
N HIS A 589 -21.43 -22.19 4.70
CA HIS A 589 -21.60 -23.10 5.82
C HIS A 589 -23.09 -23.33 6.14
N ALA A 590 -23.42 -24.52 6.65
CA ALA A 590 -24.73 -24.81 7.20
C ALA A 590 -24.89 -24.25 8.63
N HIS A 591 -26.07 -23.78 8.99
CA HIS A 591 -26.40 -23.17 10.29
C HIS A 591 -25.66 -21.86 10.62
N VAL A 592 -25.22 -21.13 9.60
CA VAL A 592 -24.68 -19.77 9.77
C VAL A 592 -25.46 -18.76 8.94
N ALA A 593 -25.44 -17.51 9.37
CA ALA A 593 -26.05 -16.39 8.68
C ALA A 593 -25.32 -15.10 9.07
N GLU A 594 -25.75 -13.96 8.51
CA GLU A 594 -25.23 -12.65 8.93
C GLU A 594 -23.71 -12.53 8.64
N THR A 595 -23.31 -12.90 7.42
CA THR A 595 -21.90 -13.11 7.03
C THR A 595 -21.26 -11.88 6.40
N CYS A 596 -20.08 -11.51 6.88
CA CYS A 596 -19.25 -10.46 6.28
C CYS A 596 -17.95 -11.05 5.74
N TYR A 597 -17.59 -10.69 4.51
CA TYR A 597 -16.38 -11.18 3.83
C TYR A 597 -15.26 -10.14 3.84
N ALA A 598 -14.03 -10.60 4.03
CA ALA A 598 -12.83 -9.82 3.83
C ALA A 598 -11.85 -10.58 2.93
N ILE A 599 -11.46 -9.95 1.81
CA ILE A 599 -10.48 -10.50 0.86
C ILE A 599 -9.08 -10.07 1.28
N ASP A 600 -8.11 -10.98 1.26
CA ASP A 600 -6.69 -10.61 1.32
C ASP A 600 -6.33 -9.71 0.13
N PRO A 601 -5.93 -8.44 0.37
CA PRO A 601 -5.57 -7.52 -0.70
C PRO A 601 -4.33 -7.96 -1.49
N ASN A 602 -3.49 -8.85 -0.93
CA ASN A 602 -2.31 -9.39 -1.59
C ASN A 602 -2.61 -10.73 -2.30
N ASN A 603 -3.60 -11.49 -1.84
CA ASN A 603 -4.03 -12.75 -2.45
C ASN A 603 -5.56 -12.88 -2.53
N PRO A 604 -6.22 -12.42 -3.60
CA PRO A 604 -7.68 -12.44 -3.71
C PRO A 604 -8.35 -13.82 -3.76
N LYS A 605 -7.57 -14.91 -3.79
CA LYS A 605 -8.10 -16.27 -3.58
C LYS A 605 -8.28 -16.59 -2.10
N HIS A 606 -7.61 -15.86 -1.21
CA HIS A 606 -7.74 -16.00 0.23
C HIS A 606 -8.82 -15.05 0.74
N ILE A 607 -9.90 -15.63 1.24
CA ILE A 607 -11.07 -14.91 1.73
C ILE A 607 -11.36 -15.42 3.12
N LEU A 608 -11.60 -14.48 4.04
CA LEU A 608 -12.15 -14.78 5.34
C LEU A 608 -13.60 -14.35 5.38
N ALA A 609 -14.44 -15.17 6.02
CA ALA A 609 -15.84 -14.87 6.23
C ALA A 609 -16.14 -14.99 7.72
N MET A 610 -16.53 -13.89 8.34
CA MET A 610 -16.98 -13.88 9.73
C MET A 610 -18.50 -13.93 9.73
N THR A 611 -19.04 -14.87 10.49
CA THR A 611 -20.46 -15.20 10.41
C THR A 611 -21.01 -15.53 11.78
N ARG A 612 -22.33 -15.39 11.95
CA ARG A 612 -23.04 -15.86 13.13
C ARG A 612 -23.35 -17.34 12.96
N LYS A 613 -22.82 -18.17 13.86
CA LYS A 613 -23.26 -19.54 14.06
C LYS A 613 -24.51 -19.55 14.92
N GLN A 614 -25.62 -20.10 14.40
CA GLN A 614 -26.85 -20.30 15.15
C GLN A 614 -27.46 -21.66 14.81
N ARG A 615 -27.38 -22.61 15.76
CA ARG A 615 -27.76 -24.00 15.57
C ARG A 615 -28.38 -24.59 16.84
N MET A 616 -29.55 -25.22 16.72
CA MET A 616 -30.11 -26.06 17.78
C MET A 616 -29.41 -27.43 17.83
N LEU A 617 -29.76 -28.28 18.80
CA LEU A 617 -29.32 -29.67 18.81
C LEU A 617 -29.80 -30.37 17.52
N LEU A 618 -28.88 -31.02 16.82
CA LEU A 618 -29.19 -31.83 15.63
C LEU A 618 -29.67 -33.22 16.03
N ARG A 619 -30.26 -33.95 15.08
CA ARG A 619 -30.77 -35.30 15.33
C ARG A 619 -29.61 -36.23 15.72
N GLY A 620 -29.75 -36.92 16.86
CA GLY A 620 -28.77 -37.91 17.33
C GLY A 620 -27.54 -37.32 18.03
N GLU A 621 -27.43 -36.00 18.18
CA GLU A 621 -26.36 -35.39 18.98
C GLU A 621 -26.61 -35.57 20.49
N ASP A 622 -25.54 -35.81 21.24
CA ASP A 622 -25.58 -35.78 22.71
C ASP A 622 -25.63 -34.33 23.23
N ALA A 623 -26.73 -33.98 23.89
CA ALA A 623 -26.97 -32.62 24.37
C ALA A 623 -25.91 -32.13 25.36
N ALA A 624 -25.39 -33.02 26.22
CA ALA A 624 -24.38 -32.67 27.21
C ALA A 624 -23.03 -32.36 26.56
N ASN A 625 -22.62 -33.14 25.55
CA ASN A 625 -21.41 -32.93 24.78
C ASN A 625 -21.49 -31.62 23.98
N VAL A 626 -22.59 -31.39 23.27
CA VAL A 626 -22.79 -30.15 22.49
C VAL A 626 -22.76 -28.92 23.40
N ALA A 627 -23.43 -28.97 24.55
CA ALA A 627 -23.43 -27.88 25.53
C ALA A 627 -22.02 -27.60 26.07
N ARG A 628 -21.25 -28.65 26.38
CA ARG A 628 -19.85 -28.54 26.82
C ARG A 628 -18.96 -27.86 25.79
N GLN A 629 -19.07 -28.25 24.52
CA GLN A 629 -18.28 -27.68 23.43
C GLN A 629 -18.64 -26.21 23.16
N ALA A 630 -19.93 -25.87 23.26
CA ALA A 630 -20.40 -24.52 23.05
C ALA A 630 -20.21 -23.60 24.27
N GLY A 631 -19.80 -24.16 25.43
CA GLY A 631 -19.60 -23.41 26.67
C GLY A 631 -20.91 -22.92 27.30
N VAL A 632 -21.98 -23.72 27.23
CA VAL A 632 -23.30 -23.39 27.75
C VAL A 632 -23.87 -24.50 28.65
N PRO A 633 -24.89 -24.21 29.48
CA PRO A 633 -25.58 -25.25 30.24
C PRO A 633 -26.27 -26.28 29.33
N PRO A 634 -26.29 -27.58 29.69
CA PRO A 634 -27.12 -28.59 29.03
C PRO A 634 -28.59 -28.17 28.95
N GLY A 635 -29.27 -28.51 27.86
CA GLY A 635 -30.67 -28.12 27.63
C GLY A 635 -30.87 -26.68 27.11
N THR A 636 -29.80 -25.91 26.91
CA THR A 636 -29.88 -24.61 26.20
C THR A 636 -30.45 -24.83 24.80
N ALA A 637 -31.58 -24.19 24.47
CA ALA A 637 -32.30 -24.41 23.20
C ALA A 637 -31.43 -24.14 21.95
N TRP A 638 -30.55 -23.14 22.03
CA TRP A 638 -29.61 -22.79 20.97
C TRP A 638 -28.19 -22.92 21.50
N PRO A 639 -27.60 -24.13 21.59
CA PRO A 639 -26.31 -24.28 22.20
C PRO A 639 -25.23 -23.51 21.43
N TRP A 640 -25.29 -23.53 20.10
CA TRP A 640 -24.45 -22.70 19.26
C TRP A 640 -25.18 -21.39 18.92
N LYS A 641 -24.70 -20.29 19.49
CA LYS A 641 -25.20 -18.94 19.21
C LYS A 641 -24.09 -17.93 19.42
N GLY A 642 -23.17 -17.82 18.48
CA GLY A 642 -21.98 -16.97 18.59
C GLY A 642 -21.40 -16.63 17.22
N ALA A 643 -20.21 -16.03 17.16
CA ALA A 643 -19.50 -15.82 15.90
C ALA A 643 -18.44 -16.90 15.65
N ILE A 644 -18.23 -17.25 14.37
CA ILE A 644 -17.13 -18.09 13.91
C ILE A 644 -16.44 -17.47 12.70
N LEU A 645 -15.19 -17.86 12.48
CA LEU A 645 -14.43 -17.51 11.29
C LEU A 645 -14.38 -18.69 10.32
N LEU A 646 -14.68 -18.42 9.05
CA LEU A 646 -14.55 -19.33 7.94
C LEU A 646 -13.43 -18.84 7.01
N GLU A 647 -12.75 -19.77 6.34
CA GLU A 647 -11.67 -19.47 5.41
C GLU A 647 -11.88 -20.17 4.07
N SER A 648 -11.66 -19.43 2.98
CA SER A 648 -11.48 -19.95 1.63
C SER A 648 -10.08 -19.61 1.13
N LYS A 649 -9.42 -20.56 0.44
CA LYS A 649 -8.12 -20.35 -0.22
C LYS A 649 -8.19 -20.49 -1.75
N ASP A 650 -9.40 -20.64 -2.29
CA ASP A 650 -9.68 -20.94 -3.70
C ASP A 650 -10.60 -19.89 -4.35
N GLY A 651 -10.69 -18.68 -3.78
CA GLY A 651 -11.55 -17.61 -4.30
C GLY A 651 -13.03 -17.84 -3.99
N GLY A 652 -13.31 -18.48 -2.86
CA GLY A 652 -14.66 -18.70 -2.33
C GLY A 652 -15.36 -19.91 -2.94
N GLN A 653 -14.63 -20.78 -3.65
CA GLN A 653 -15.20 -22.01 -4.23
C GLN A 653 -15.44 -23.08 -3.17
N SER A 654 -14.73 -23.02 -2.05
CA SER A 654 -15.02 -23.77 -0.83
C SER A 654 -14.67 -22.93 0.40
N PHE A 655 -15.33 -23.23 1.52
CA PHE A 655 -15.08 -22.64 2.83
C PHE A 655 -14.94 -23.73 3.89
N ARG A 656 -14.16 -23.44 4.93
CA ARG A 656 -14.01 -24.30 6.11
C ARG A 656 -13.98 -23.47 7.39
N GLU A 657 -14.47 -24.02 8.49
CA GLU A 657 -14.28 -23.44 9.82
C GLU A 657 -12.78 -23.32 10.15
N VAL A 658 -12.37 -22.14 10.62
CA VAL A 658 -11.03 -21.92 11.17
C VAL A 658 -11.01 -22.53 12.57
N PRO A 659 -10.10 -23.47 12.88
CA PRO A 659 -10.03 -24.09 14.21
C PRO A 659 -9.87 -23.05 15.32
N GLY A 660 -10.62 -23.23 16.41
CA GLY A 660 -10.55 -22.33 17.57
C GLY A 660 -11.04 -20.90 17.27
N SER A 661 -11.95 -20.72 16.31
CA SER A 661 -12.49 -19.40 15.96
C SER A 661 -13.83 -19.05 16.62
N TYR A 662 -14.47 -19.99 17.32
CA TYR A 662 -15.73 -19.69 18.00
C TYR A 662 -15.50 -18.73 19.17
N LEU A 663 -16.07 -17.54 19.06
CA LEU A 663 -15.88 -16.44 20.03
C LEU A 663 -16.80 -16.57 21.27
N GLY A 664 -17.42 -17.74 21.48
CA GLY A 664 -18.27 -18.01 22.63
C GLY A 664 -19.76 -17.69 22.46
N TYR A 665 -20.56 -18.02 23.46
CA TYR A 665 -22.01 -17.83 23.44
C TYR A 665 -22.39 -16.35 23.50
N TYR A 666 -23.32 -15.93 22.64
CA TYR A 666 -23.80 -14.57 22.40
C TYR A 666 -22.81 -13.55 21.82
N SER A 667 -21.59 -13.92 21.44
CA SER A 667 -20.68 -13.04 20.66
C SER A 667 -21.05 -12.95 19.16
N HIS A 668 -22.35 -12.98 18.88
CA HIS A 668 -22.90 -13.00 17.53
C HIS A 668 -22.86 -11.61 16.87
N ARG A 669 -22.85 -11.60 15.53
CA ARG A 669 -22.75 -10.42 14.65
C ARG A 669 -21.37 -9.78 14.70
N ALA A 670 -20.68 -9.93 13.59
CA ALA A 670 -19.36 -9.37 13.40
C ALA A 670 -19.20 -8.91 11.96
N THR A 671 -18.42 -7.86 11.77
CA THR A 671 -17.97 -7.45 10.44
C THR A 671 -16.47 -7.66 10.34
N MET A 672 -15.91 -7.59 9.14
CA MET A 672 -14.47 -7.69 8.95
C MET A 672 -13.96 -6.67 7.96
N LEU A 673 -12.73 -6.23 8.20
CA LEU A 673 -11.93 -5.45 7.28
C LEU A 673 -10.52 -6.03 7.23
N TRP A 674 -10.03 -6.34 6.03
CA TRP A 674 -8.63 -6.72 5.80
C TRP A 674 -7.92 -5.61 5.03
N THR A 675 -6.89 -5.01 5.64
CA THR A 675 -6.15 -3.89 5.06
C THR A 675 -4.92 -4.34 4.26
N LYS A 676 -4.39 -3.45 3.41
CA LYS A 676 -3.17 -3.68 2.61
C LYS A 676 -1.91 -3.98 3.45
N GLU A 677 -1.94 -3.57 4.72
CA GLU A 677 -0.89 -3.82 5.71
C GLU A 677 -1.01 -5.20 6.37
N ASN A 678 -1.91 -6.06 5.90
CA ASN A 678 -2.25 -7.35 6.51
C ASN A 678 -2.88 -7.23 7.92
N VAL A 679 -3.53 -6.10 8.21
CA VAL A 679 -4.31 -5.96 9.44
C VAL A 679 -5.73 -6.44 9.19
N ILE A 680 -6.20 -7.36 10.02
CA ILE A 680 -7.58 -7.79 10.07
C ILE A 680 -8.23 -7.18 11.31
N VAL A 681 -9.38 -6.55 11.09
CA VAL A 681 -10.18 -5.90 12.13
C VAL A 681 -11.55 -6.55 12.16
N ALA A 682 -11.91 -7.18 13.27
CA ALA A 682 -13.16 -7.91 13.42
C ALA A 682 -13.98 -7.38 14.62
N PRO A 683 -14.76 -6.31 14.44
CA PRO A 683 -15.64 -5.80 15.49
C PRO A 683 -16.84 -6.73 15.68
N HIS A 684 -17.21 -6.99 16.93
CA HIS A 684 -18.28 -7.92 17.30
C HIS A 684 -18.80 -7.64 18.71
N THR A 685 -19.88 -8.34 19.09
CA THR A 685 -20.36 -8.33 20.47
C THR A 685 -19.46 -9.19 21.35
N ALA A 686 -19.13 -8.67 22.54
CA ALA A 686 -18.40 -9.45 23.55
C ALA A 686 -19.17 -10.72 23.93
N SER A 687 -18.45 -11.74 24.41
CA SER A 687 -19.08 -13.00 24.81
C SER A 687 -19.97 -12.83 26.04
N GLY A 688 -21.17 -13.41 26.00
CA GLY A 688 -22.10 -13.45 27.13
C GLY A 688 -23.51 -12.95 26.79
N PRO A 689 -24.58 -13.55 27.36
CA PRO A 689 -25.97 -13.26 26.99
C PRO A 689 -26.46 -11.85 27.34
N ARG A 690 -25.69 -11.09 28.12
CA ARG A 690 -26.02 -9.73 28.58
C ARG A 690 -24.86 -8.75 28.38
N ASP A 691 -23.81 -9.15 27.67
CA ASP A 691 -22.69 -8.28 27.36
C ASP A 691 -22.89 -7.67 25.97
N TYR A 692 -23.32 -6.41 25.92
CA TYR A 692 -23.54 -5.67 24.68
C TYR A 692 -22.38 -4.73 24.35
N ARG A 693 -21.19 -4.94 24.93
CA ARG A 693 -20.01 -4.16 24.57
C ARG A 693 -19.64 -4.40 23.12
N LEU A 694 -19.29 -3.33 22.42
CA LEU A 694 -18.63 -3.44 21.12
C LEU A 694 -17.15 -3.64 21.35
N VAL A 695 -16.66 -4.82 21.02
CA VAL A 695 -15.24 -5.17 21.10
C VAL A 695 -14.69 -5.44 19.71
N VAL A 696 -13.38 -5.46 19.59
CA VAL A 696 -12.68 -5.80 18.36
C VAL A 696 -11.53 -6.75 18.65
N ASN A 697 -11.39 -7.79 17.84
CA ASN A 697 -10.17 -8.59 17.78
C ASN A 697 -9.35 -8.18 16.55
N ILE A 698 -8.03 -8.19 16.71
CA ILE A 698 -7.08 -7.70 15.70
C ILE A 698 -6.08 -8.81 15.37
N SER A 699 -5.81 -8.98 14.08
CA SER A 699 -4.60 -9.66 13.60
C SER A 699 -3.78 -8.65 12.79
N VAL A 700 -2.46 -8.67 12.96
CA VAL A 700 -1.53 -7.75 12.28
C VAL A 700 -0.66 -8.46 11.23
N ASP A 701 -0.90 -9.76 11.01
CA ASP A 701 -0.10 -10.63 10.15
C ASP A 701 -0.94 -11.42 9.13
N GLY A 702 -2.14 -10.92 8.81
CA GLY A 702 -3.04 -11.51 7.83
C GLY A 702 -3.80 -12.72 8.35
N GLY A 703 -4.12 -12.72 9.65
CA GLY A 703 -4.96 -13.74 10.28
C GLY A 703 -4.21 -14.99 10.71
N LYS A 704 -2.87 -14.97 10.68
CA LYS A 704 -2.06 -16.12 11.12
C LYS A 704 -2.05 -16.21 12.64
N THR A 705 -1.95 -15.07 13.30
CA THR A 705 -2.07 -14.96 14.75
C THR A 705 -2.86 -13.70 15.12
N TRP A 706 -3.42 -13.72 16.33
CA TRP A 706 -4.30 -12.70 16.87
C TRP A 706 -3.66 -12.01 18.06
N VAL A 707 -3.86 -10.71 18.19
CA VAL A 707 -3.33 -9.93 19.30
C VAL A 707 -3.95 -10.40 20.62
N ASP A 708 -3.13 -10.93 21.53
CA ASP A 708 -3.52 -11.41 22.85
C ASP A 708 -2.80 -10.67 23.99
N GLY A 709 -2.00 -9.65 23.65
CA GLY A 709 -1.16 -8.89 24.58
C GLY A 709 0.27 -9.43 24.72
N THR A 710 0.59 -10.58 24.10
CA THR A 710 1.94 -11.11 24.04
C THR A 710 2.68 -10.65 22.78
N LYS A 711 4.00 -10.87 22.75
CA LYS A 711 4.84 -10.58 21.58
C LYS A 711 4.49 -11.42 20.35
N HIS A 712 3.98 -12.63 20.55
CA HIS A 712 3.76 -13.59 19.46
C HIS A 712 2.30 -13.73 19.03
N GLY A 713 1.37 -13.21 19.83
CA GLY A 713 -0.05 -13.38 19.59
C GLY A 713 -0.52 -14.82 19.85
N ALA A 714 -1.83 -15.02 19.73
CA ALA A 714 -2.47 -16.33 19.82
C ALA A 714 -2.75 -16.90 18.43
N SER A 715 -2.53 -18.21 18.25
CA SER A 715 -2.87 -18.92 17.00
C SER A 715 -4.39 -19.08 16.79
N ALA A 716 -5.17 -19.04 17.86
CA ALA A 716 -6.62 -19.18 17.83
C ALA A 716 -7.30 -17.83 18.09
N MET A 717 -8.27 -17.48 17.25
CA MET A 717 -9.01 -16.21 17.38
C MET A 717 -9.80 -16.14 18.70
N SER A 718 -10.32 -17.27 19.21
CA SER A 718 -11.04 -17.30 20.49
C SER A 718 -10.17 -16.95 21.70
N LYS A 719 -8.84 -16.90 21.53
CA LYS A 719 -7.88 -16.47 22.55
C LYS A 719 -7.39 -15.04 22.32
N ALA A 720 -7.88 -14.35 21.29
CA ALA A 720 -7.56 -12.96 21.05
C ALA A 720 -8.04 -12.11 22.23
N ARG A 721 -7.32 -11.01 22.48
CA ARG A 721 -7.76 -10.01 23.43
C ARG A 721 -8.94 -9.24 22.84
N ASP A 722 -9.97 -9.05 23.66
CA ASP A 722 -11.06 -8.12 23.36
C ASP A 722 -10.63 -6.68 23.65
N PHE A 723 -10.57 -5.86 22.61
CA PHE A 723 -10.39 -4.42 22.75
C PHE A 723 -11.74 -3.71 22.72
N GLU A 724 -12.12 -3.05 23.81
CA GLU A 724 -13.41 -2.37 23.92
C GLU A 724 -13.43 -1.05 23.12
N LEU A 725 -14.39 -0.92 22.20
CA LEU A 725 -14.70 0.32 21.48
C LEU A 725 -15.88 1.06 22.12
N VAL A 726 -16.89 0.32 22.59
CA VAL A 726 -18.10 0.89 23.22
C VAL A 726 -18.46 0.09 24.47
N PRO A 727 -18.59 0.74 25.64
CA PRO A 727 -18.98 0.08 26.88
C PRO A 727 -20.47 -0.30 26.88
N ASN A 728 -20.84 -1.18 27.82
CA ASN A 728 -22.22 -1.55 28.10
C ASN A 728 -22.54 -1.21 29.57
N PRO A 729 -23.45 -0.25 29.85
CA PRO A 729 -24.26 0.53 28.92
C PRO A 729 -23.49 1.65 28.16
N PRO A 730 -24.02 2.19 27.04
CA PRO A 730 -25.31 1.85 26.44
C PRO A 730 -25.28 0.56 25.60
N GLY A 731 -24.09 0.02 25.34
CA GLY A 731 -23.90 -1.09 24.42
C GLY A 731 -24.20 -0.73 22.97
N PHE A 732 -24.20 -1.74 22.11
CA PHE A 732 -24.64 -1.59 20.73
C PHE A 732 -25.63 -2.69 20.33
N SER A 733 -26.30 -2.47 19.21
CA SER A 733 -27.11 -3.47 18.53
C SER A 733 -26.80 -3.48 17.04
N TYR A 734 -27.15 -4.58 16.37
CA TYR A 734 -26.94 -4.80 14.94
C TYR A 734 -25.46 -4.80 14.54
N THR A 735 -25.16 -4.40 13.31
CA THR A 735 -23.84 -4.57 12.70
C THR A 735 -22.95 -3.38 12.93
N THR A 736 -21.64 -3.64 12.90
CA THR A 736 -20.63 -2.64 13.21
C THR A 736 -19.60 -2.51 12.10
N PRO A 737 -20.02 -2.13 10.87
CA PRO A 737 -19.10 -2.07 9.75
C PRO A 737 -17.97 -1.08 10.05
N THR A 738 -16.79 -1.43 9.55
CA THR A 738 -15.56 -0.67 9.79
C THR A 738 -14.89 -0.34 8.47
N VAL A 739 -14.42 0.89 8.33
CA VAL A 739 -13.58 1.33 7.20
C VAL A 739 -12.27 1.89 7.69
N ARG A 740 -11.23 1.71 6.88
CA ARG A 740 -9.93 2.34 7.11
C ARG A 740 -10.00 3.82 6.71
N VAL A 741 -9.72 4.71 7.66
CA VAL A 741 -9.60 6.16 7.43
C VAL A 741 -8.20 6.50 6.92
N SER A 742 -7.18 6.02 7.62
CA SER A 742 -5.77 6.09 7.22
C SER A 742 -5.03 4.85 7.77
N ARG A 743 -3.72 4.72 7.54
CA ARG A 743 -2.97 3.54 8.02
C ARG A 743 -3.09 3.42 9.54
N ASN A 744 -3.54 2.25 10.01
CA ASN A 744 -3.83 1.92 11.41
C ASN A 744 -4.96 2.73 12.06
N HIS A 745 -5.68 3.59 11.33
CA HIS A 745 -6.81 4.36 11.86
C HIS A 745 -8.11 3.95 11.18
N PHE A 746 -9.14 3.78 11.99
CA PHE A 746 -10.39 3.14 11.60
C PHE A 746 -11.58 3.98 12.07
N LEU A 747 -12.66 3.86 11.31
CA LEU A 747 -13.98 4.32 11.72
C LEU A 747 -14.89 3.09 11.78
N THR A 748 -15.43 2.83 12.97
CA THR A 748 -16.46 1.82 13.20
C THR A 748 -17.77 2.53 13.54
N VAL A 749 -18.85 2.19 12.84
CA VAL A 749 -20.19 2.72 13.17
C VAL A 749 -21.03 1.66 13.86
N HIS A 750 -21.97 2.06 14.70
CA HIS A 750 -22.87 1.15 15.42
C HIS A 750 -24.20 1.83 15.75
N CYS A 751 -25.23 1.02 16.02
CA CYS A 751 -26.50 1.51 16.53
C CYS A 751 -26.55 1.42 18.05
N SER A 752 -27.11 2.43 18.71
CA SER A 752 -27.31 2.44 20.16
C SER A 752 -28.55 3.24 20.57
N GLY A 753 -29.10 2.89 21.74
CA GLY A 753 -30.21 3.60 22.40
C GLY A 753 -31.61 3.34 21.83
N THR A 754 -32.62 3.84 22.56
CA THR A 754 -34.03 3.89 22.18
C THR A 754 -34.58 5.26 22.61
N PRO A 755 -34.96 6.19 21.69
CA PRO A 755 -34.96 6.06 20.23
C PRO A 755 -33.57 5.81 19.63
N MET A 756 -33.51 5.00 18.57
CA MET A 756 -32.26 4.52 17.98
C MET A 756 -31.46 5.65 17.31
N ALA A 757 -30.15 5.67 17.56
CA ALA A 757 -29.17 6.51 16.90
C ALA A 757 -28.11 5.68 16.16
N VAL A 758 -27.44 6.28 15.18
CA VAL A 758 -26.21 5.73 14.59
C VAL A 758 -25.04 6.55 15.09
N LYS A 759 -24.08 5.89 15.73
CA LYS A 759 -22.87 6.49 16.30
C LYS A 759 -21.64 6.00 15.54
N GLY A 760 -20.58 6.80 15.56
CA GLY A 760 -19.27 6.45 15.02
C GLY A 760 -18.20 6.53 16.09
N VAL A 761 -17.22 5.62 16.02
CA VAL A 761 -16.03 5.59 16.87
C VAL A 761 -14.82 5.65 15.95
N PHE A 762 -14.03 6.70 16.09
CA PHE A 762 -12.71 6.81 15.49
C PHE A 762 -11.69 6.25 16.46
N TRP A 763 -10.84 5.37 15.97
CA TRP A 763 -9.84 4.69 16.78
C TRP A 763 -8.65 4.26 15.94
N HIS A 764 -7.54 3.97 16.60
CA HIS A 764 -6.35 3.46 15.95
C HIS A 764 -5.67 2.36 16.75
N ILE A 765 -4.80 1.61 16.08
CA ILE A 765 -3.88 0.67 16.71
C ILE A 765 -2.49 1.29 16.83
N GLU A 766 -1.89 1.15 18.00
CA GLU A 766 -0.51 1.54 18.28
C GLU A 766 0.28 0.34 18.78
N GLU A 767 1.54 0.24 18.36
CA GLU A 767 2.45 -0.80 18.84
C GLU A 767 2.91 -0.43 20.26
N LYS A 768 2.96 -1.39 21.18
CA LYS A 768 3.61 -1.17 22.48
C LYS A 768 5.11 -1.28 22.31
N ASP A 769 5.79 -0.21 22.68
CA ASP A 769 7.23 -0.24 22.88
C ASP A 769 7.58 -1.36 23.87
N GLY A 770 8.55 -2.19 23.50
CA GLY A 770 9.10 -3.18 24.40
C GLY A 770 9.84 -2.47 25.53
N GLY A 771 9.20 -2.40 26.70
CA GLY A 771 9.93 -2.28 27.96
C GLY A 771 10.91 -3.44 28.15
#